data_AF-A0A5R9A9W5-F1
#
_entry.id   AF-A0A5R9A9W5-F1
#
_cell.length_a   1.000
_cell.length_b   1.000
_cell.length_c   1.000
_cell.angle_alpha   90.00
_cell.angle_beta   90.00
_cell.angle_gamma   90.00
#
_symmetry.space_group_name_H-M   'P 1'
#
loop_
_entity.id
_entity.type
_entity.pdbx_description
1 polymer ?
#
loop_
_entity_poly.entity_id
_entity_poly.type
_entity_poly.pdbx_seq_one_letter_code
_entity_poly.pdbx_strand_id
1 'polypeptide(L)'
;MILHTTKLDSKTVTGWCFEPSDAQVHPTIELLVDGQLLAKTRADVPLCEIHQDTTSDRHIGFSFELPATLRDGSPHHIEIREAGRSVKLAKVIDYADSRIAPEQGLFGEYRGFDRGTLLGWACRNGETVSPVVRIDGEVIPTHAMLDTPNALRARHGFSALVPPKFYDGKKHRVELRLLSEEGQEHLLGDDVIAPSSAMRKLQRWRQTPRYKEATIVDSLRITGDEVSLTVVGEATNKRAVLRLGHRRLVLERVSPPPADGRRPPAAGQYTARLPEGANLLTEYAQFTPALALQRTFDVRMGDETGRRPSYLPTQLVPTDAPAPTHRHQLPSVLRHWASELREGGAARLTWFSALARETQSREARDVLALAVSDGKHNYHSLIQLLQQARPQGAGSDADLGPGSDLWLPGLCNLAQVVYSQRLEDKDFNDAYSLYDYAERTFGMTSFPKGADRSYYADLLTQRGYTTKAIEVLSYLDAKADRAYSQQFLKLNAWNPHTIGNSEALSSIWFSALNELFRAEGFSGLSPKAHPVPDFYTLAGKSAAHAAGSRLPLVTVIMPIYEPNAATDVAIRSLLEQTWKNLEIIIIDDASPAVDESGKPTRFREQLRRWADHDQRIRLVLCEENRGAYSVRNDAFRMAKGEFVTVADKDDWHHPQRIEYQARDLMTHPGKHANIVNWARVDEQMRFQIRWGPDRVVHPSFACIMFRREVVLDRLGVWDAVRKSADNEYRQRFELVFGEKLTPRVRVPLAFSLLGDGNLTSSDFGLGYRHPDREVYQWAYSRWHQQIQNGQTPRLEGPAREFYAPPAFRPDRADQCVAHYDVVFISEFGLLGGAALAAQAEIAAAAAAGLKVAIMPLRGVQSPTAAKRRLAPEIEQLWLDGAAEWITWNTEATADLAVLCWPALMGLKPAAPLGLKADGVTIVANQLPTGTRSQAQNFDVQQVDLAAEQVFGVAPEWAAQSPAVEEAIRAWVSPERILEEVWTMPSSAPPSGKEHPSPGSGRAVIGRILDEDEQNWPAPEVICDAYPADEEIEVLLVSKVRLLQKRGVISPQGTPRNWTVLPAELQTYDEYLGSLDFLVHYGAEPWDPHTEGTVVRAMERGVVCLLHPALKPVYGAGALYAAPGEIRDTLQRVWRDPEAMNHQRVQGREFLAMHRDRGQYVERLRTARRSDSESDGQVRGRHG
;
A
#
# COMPACT_ATOMS: atom_id res chain seq x y z
N MET A 1 19.97 -26.86 -28.78
CA MET A 1 18.63 -26.82 -29.40
C MET A 1 17.60 -27.66 -28.63
N ILE A 2 16.44 -27.09 -28.28
CA ILE A 2 15.24 -27.79 -27.78
C ILE A 2 14.45 -28.24 -29.01
N LEU A 3 13.99 -29.49 -29.08
CA LEU A 3 13.06 -29.97 -30.09
C LEU A 3 11.84 -30.53 -29.37
N HIS A 4 10.64 -30.04 -29.68
CA HIS A 4 9.42 -30.46 -29.02
C HIS A 4 8.35 -30.82 -30.04
N THR A 5 7.86 -32.05 -29.98
CA THR A 5 6.65 -32.47 -30.71
C THR A 5 5.42 -31.98 -29.97
N THR A 6 4.65 -31.14 -30.65
CA THR A 6 3.49 -30.46 -30.07
C THR A 6 2.22 -31.28 -30.23
N LYS A 7 2.07 -31.94 -31.38
CA LYS A 7 0.84 -32.64 -31.77
C LYS A 7 1.15 -33.82 -32.68
N LEU A 8 0.58 -34.97 -32.36
CA LEU A 8 0.48 -36.12 -33.25
C LEU A 8 -1.01 -36.45 -33.40
N ASP A 9 -1.53 -36.41 -34.62
CA ASP A 9 -2.86 -36.91 -34.95
C ASP A 9 -2.78 -37.96 -36.06
N SER A 10 -3.93 -38.52 -36.48
CA SER A 10 -3.96 -39.62 -37.45
C SER A 10 -3.41 -39.27 -38.83
N LYS A 11 -3.10 -37.99 -39.09
CA LYS A 11 -2.64 -37.50 -40.39
C LYS A 11 -1.34 -36.70 -40.35
N THR A 12 -0.98 -36.10 -39.21
CA THR A 12 0.14 -35.15 -39.16
C THR A 12 0.96 -35.25 -37.87
N VAL A 13 2.24 -34.93 -38.00
CA VAL A 13 3.18 -34.72 -36.88
C VAL A 13 3.69 -33.29 -36.92
N THR A 14 3.41 -32.50 -35.90
CA THR A 14 3.90 -31.11 -35.82
C THR A 14 4.72 -30.87 -34.55
N GLY A 15 5.67 -29.95 -34.66
CA GLY A 15 6.58 -29.62 -33.58
C GLY A 15 7.26 -28.28 -33.78
N TRP A 16 8.13 -27.92 -32.85
CA TRP A 16 9.00 -26.75 -32.95
C TRP A 16 10.39 -27.04 -32.41
N CYS A 17 11.36 -26.23 -32.82
CA CYS A 17 12.72 -26.30 -32.33
C CYS A 17 13.27 -24.93 -31.94
N PHE A 18 14.17 -24.85 -30.97
CA PHE A 18 14.77 -23.58 -30.53
C PHE A 18 16.23 -23.73 -30.13
N GLU A 19 17.14 -22.99 -30.75
CA GLU A 19 18.56 -22.91 -30.36
C GLU A 19 18.83 -21.55 -29.67
N PRO A 20 19.26 -21.52 -28.39
CA PRO A 20 19.46 -20.26 -27.66
C PRO A 20 20.61 -19.38 -28.19
N SER A 21 21.56 -19.93 -28.94
CA SER A 21 22.79 -19.25 -29.36
C SER A 21 22.69 -18.51 -30.70
N ASP A 22 21.70 -18.81 -31.55
CA ASP A 22 21.51 -18.10 -32.82
C ASP A 22 20.06 -18.20 -33.30
N ALA A 23 19.35 -17.06 -33.34
CA ALA A 23 17.91 -17.01 -33.62
C ALA A 23 17.57 -17.04 -35.13
N GLN A 24 18.56 -17.11 -36.02
CA GLN A 24 18.37 -17.06 -37.49
C GLN A 24 18.60 -18.38 -38.23
N VAL A 25 18.96 -19.47 -37.54
CA VAL A 25 19.19 -20.77 -38.18
C VAL A 25 17.92 -21.62 -38.12
N HIS A 26 17.37 -21.96 -39.29
CA HIS A 26 16.23 -22.88 -39.46
C HIS A 26 16.73 -24.30 -39.78
N PRO A 27 16.83 -25.21 -38.79
CA PRO A 27 17.40 -26.54 -38.98
C PRO A 27 16.50 -27.42 -39.86
N THR A 28 17.12 -28.40 -40.54
CA THR A 28 16.38 -29.43 -41.28
C THR A 28 16.04 -30.59 -40.34
N ILE A 29 14.77 -30.93 -40.28
CA ILE A 29 14.20 -31.99 -39.45
C ILE A 29 13.92 -33.21 -40.32
N GLU A 30 14.25 -34.40 -39.81
CA GLU A 30 14.03 -35.72 -40.41
C GLU A 30 12.94 -36.46 -39.63
N LEU A 31 11.99 -37.07 -40.35
CA LEU A 31 11.02 -38.02 -39.83
C LEU A 31 11.42 -39.43 -40.26
N LEU A 32 11.65 -40.32 -39.31
CA LEU A 32 11.92 -41.74 -39.52
C LEU A 32 10.75 -42.57 -39.02
N VAL A 33 10.41 -43.63 -39.73
CA VAL A 33 9.44 -44.64 -39.30
C VAL A 33 10.09 -46.01 -39.41
N ASP A 34 10.05 -46.78 -38.33
CA ASP A 34 10.70 -48.09 -38.18
C ASP A 34 12.20 -48.06 -38.55
N GLY A 35 12.86 -46.94 -38.26
CA GLY A 35 14.28 -46.71 -38.56
C GLY A 35 14.60 -46.32 -40.01
N GLN A 36 13.59 -46.24 -40.89
CA GLN A 36 13.76 -45.74 -42.25
C GLN A 36 13.35 -44.27 -42.36
N LEU A 37 14.15 -43.46 -43.06
CA LEU A 37 13.84 -42.06 -43.32
C LEU A 37 12.61 -41.95 -44.23
N LEU A 38 11.54 -41.35 -43.70
CA LEU A 38 10.28 -41.15 -44.41
C LEU A 38 10.22 -39.77 -45.09
N ALA A 39 10.61 -38.71 -44.39
CA ALA A 39 10.53 -37.35 -44.91
C ALA A 39 11.56 -36.41 -44.26
N LYS A 40 11.86 -35.29 -44.93
CA LYS A 40 12.62 -34.17 -44.36
C LYS A 40 11.87 -32.86 -44.59
N THR A 41 11.91 -31.97 -43.61
CA THR A 41 11.35 -30.62 -43.74
C THR A 41 12.25 -29.60 -43.02
N ARG A 42 12.15 -28.32 -43.38
CA ARG A 42 12.85 -27.26 -42.66
C ARG A 42 11.95 -26.76 -41.52
N ALA A 43 12.54 -26.38 -40.40
CA ALA A 43 11.80 -25.74 -39.32
C ALA A 43 11.63 -24.24 -39.62
N ASP A 44 10.82 -23.92 -40.63
CA ASP A 44 10.56 -22.57 -41.15
C ASP A 44 9.08 -22.18 -41.13
N VAL A 45 8.25 -22.97 -40.45
CA VAL A 45 6.84 -22.64 -40.25
C VAL A 45 6.72 -21.64 -39.08
N PRO A 46 6.00 -20.51 -39.23
CA PRO A 46 5.74 -19.59 -38.14
C PRO A 46 5.15 -20.30 -36.92
N LEU A 47 5.68 -20.02 -35.73
CA LEU A 47 5.25 -20.71 -34.51
C LEU A 47 3.76 -20.48 -34.23
N CYS A 48 3.20 -19.32 -34.61
CA CYS A 48 1.75 -19.03 -34.53
C CYS A 48 0.87 -19.95 -35.39
N GLU A 49 1.39 -20.49 -36.49
CA GLU A 49 0.66 -21.44 -37.35
C GLU A 49 0.58 -22.84 -36.72
N ILE A 50 1.56 -23.21 -35.90
CA ILE A 50 1.63 -24.53 -35.22
C ILE A 50 1.09 -24.47 -33.78
N HIS A 51 1.26 -23.33 -33.10
CA HIS A 51 0.82 -23.05 -31.74
C HIS A 51 -0.02 -21.76 -31.73
N GLN A 52 -1.33 -21.91 -31.68
CA GLN A 52 -2.27 -20.78 -31.82
C GLN A 52 -2.39 -19.88 -30.58
N ASP A 53 -1.62 -20.16 -29.52
CA ASP A 53 -1.54 -19.35 -28.29
C ASP A 53 -0.27 -18.48 -28.24
N THR A 54 0.50 -18.40 -29.34
CA THR A 54 1.68 -17.53 -29.47
C THR A 54 1.48 -16.47 -30.54
N THR A 55 1.87 -15.23 -30.25
CA THR A 55 1.93 -14.11 -31.21
C THR A 55 3.33 -13.96 -31.82
N SER A 56 4.18 -14.99 -31.70
CA SER A 56 5.55 -14.97 -32.17
C SER A 56 5.63 -15.36 -33.65
N ASP A 57 6.04 -14.42 -34.50
CA ASP A 57 6.28 -14.63 -35.94
C ASP A 57 7.60 -15.38 -36.22
N ARG A 58 8.24 -15.96 -35.21
CA ARG A 58 9.47 -16.74 -35.39
C ARG A 58 9.16 -18.03 -36.15
N HIS A 59 9.83 -18.20 -37.28
CA HIS A 59 9.68 -19.35 -38.18
C HIS A 59 10.53 -20.53 -37.69
N ILE A 60 10.14 -21.19 -36.60
CA ILE A 60 10.94 -22.26 -35.98
C ILE A 60 10.16 -23.55 -35.76
N GLY A 61 8.98 -23.66 -36.38
CA GLY A 61 8.12 -24.83 -36.33
C GLY A 61 8.28 -25.73 -37.56
N PHE A 62 7.87 -27.00 -37.43
CA PHE A 62 7.87 -27.99 -38.51
C PHE A 62 6.59 -28.84 -38.52
N SER A 63 6.26 -29.39 -39.68
CA SER A 63 5.09 -30.26 -39.89
C SER A 63 5.41 -31.38 -40.90
N PHE A 64 4.94 -32.60 -40.63
CA PHE A 64 4.98 -33.75 -41.53
C PHE A 64 3.59 -34.34 -41.71
N GLU A 65 3.25 -34.74 -42.93
CA GLU A 65 2.09 -35.60 -43.19
C GLU A 65 2.48 -37.08 -43.09
N LEU A 66 1.66 -37.86 -42.39
CA LEU A 66 1.83 -39.31 -42.28
C LEU A 66 1.09 -40.02 -43.43
N PRO A 67 1.77 -40.87 -44.22
CA PRO A 67 1.14 -41.59 -45.31
C PRO A 67 0.08 -42.57 -44.80
N ALA A 68 -0.95 -42.78 -45.62
CA ALA A 68 -2.07 -43.67 -45.31
C ALA A 68 -1.62 -45.12 -45.08
N THR A 69 -0.44 -45.51 -45.57
CA THR A 69 0.15 -46.84 -45.39
C THR A 69 0.53 -47.16 -43.95
N LEU A 70 0.65 -46.15 -43.07
CA LEU A 70 0.90 -46.33 -41.63
C LEU A 70 -0.41 -46.51 -40.82
N ARG A 71 -1.55 -46.64 -41.50
CA ARG A 71 -2.90 -46.78 -40.91
C ARG A 71 -3.45 -48.18 -41.14
N ASP A 72 -2.62 -49.19 -40.91
CA ASP A 72 -2.93 -50.61 -41.11
C ASP A 72 -3.33 -51.34 -39.82
N GLY A 73 -3.31 -50.65 -38.67
CA GLY A 73 -3.60 -51.20 -37.35
C GLY A 73 -2.40 -51.87 -36.67
N SER A 74 -1.22 -51.90 -37.32
CA SER A 74 0.03 -52.41 -36.75
C SER A 74 0.81 -51.31 -36.01
N PRO A 75 1.52 -51.61 -34.92
CA PRO A 75 2.36 -50.63 -34.23
C PRO A 75 3.57 -50.22 -35.08
N HIS A 76 3.72 -48.93 -35.33
CA HIS A 76 4.88 -48.32 -36.02
C HIS A 76 5.72 -47.45 -35.08
N HIS A 77 7.04 -47.47 -35.24
CA HIS A 77 8.00 -46.70 -34.46
C HIS A 77 8.38 -45.39 -35.16
N ILE A 78 7.87 -44.26 -34.69
CA ILE A 78 8.15 -42.94 -35.29
C ILE A 78 9.25 -42.19 -34.51
N GLU A 79 10.28 -41.75 -35.21
CA GLU A 79 11.42 -40.96 -34.68
C GLU A 79 11.57 -39.63 -35.44
N ILE A 80 11.87 -38.55 -34.72
CA ILE A 80 12.15 -37.22 -35.30
C ILE A 80 13.51 -36.73 -34.81
N ARG A 81 14.34 -36.20 -35.72
CA ARG A 81 15.67 -35.66 -35.38
C ARG A 81 16.12 -34.56 -36.34
N GLU A 82 17.21 -33.88 -36.00
CA GLU A 82 17.89 -32.95 -36.90
C GLU A 82 18.80 -33.69 -37.88
N ALA A 83 18.81 -33.27 -39.15
CA ALA A 83 19.65 -33.86 -40.19
C ALA A 83 21.15 -33.72 -39.84
N GLY A 84 21.88 -34.84 -39.79
CA GLY A 84 23.32 -34.86 -39.54
C GLY A 84 23.75 -34.92 -38.07
N ARG A 85 22.82 -34.97 -37.10
CA ARG A 85 23.12 -35.23 -35.68
C ARG A 85 22.51 -36.55 -35.21
N SER A 86 23.27 -37.32 -34.43
CA SER A 86 22.89 -38.64 -33.92
C SER A 86 22.16 -38.63 -32.56
N VAL A 87 21.66 -37.46 -32.13
CA VAL A 87 20.98 -37.30 -30.83
C VAL A 87 19.49 -37.65 -30.96
N LYS A 88 19.03 -38.67 -30.21
CA LYS A 88 17.62 -39.08 -30.12
C LYS A 88 16.81 -38.06 -29.33
N LEU A 89 15.81 -37.43 -29.96
CA LEU A 89 15.06 -36.32 -29.38
C LEU A 89 13.56 -36.35 -29.77
N ALA A 90 12.82 -37.38 -29.34
CA ALA A 90 11.37 -37.34 -29.10
C ALA A 90 10.86 -38.69 -28.54
N LYS A 91 9.68 -38.63 -27.91
CA LYS A 91 8.90 -39.73 -27.35
C LYS A 91 8.69 -40.83 -28.39
N VAL A 92 9.05 -42.08 -28.06
CA VAL A 92 8.63 -43.28 -28.81
C VAL A 92 7.11 -43.38 -28.70
N ILE A 93 6.41 -43.47 -29.82
CA ILE A 93 4.95 -43.64 -29.84
C ILE A 93 4.67 -44.91 -30.63
N ASP A 94 4.15 -45.94 -29.96
CA ASP A 94 3.56 -47.11 -30.63
C ASP A 94 2.22 -46.67 -31.23
N TYR A 95 2.17 -46.48 -32.54
CA TYR A 95 0.97 -46.07 -33.26
C TYR A 95 0.18 -47.31 -33.73
N ALA A 96 -0.90 -47.69 -33.05
CA ALA A 96 -1.81 -48.76 -33.50
C ALA A 96 -3.26 -48.26 -33.41
N ASP A 97 -3.75 -47.59 -34.45
CA ASP A 97 -5.16 -47.16 -34.51
C ASP A 97 -5.96 -48.11 -35.41
N SER A 98 -6.75 -48.98 -34.79
CA SER A 98 -7.71 -49.88 -35.45
C SER A 98 -9.07 -49.22 -35.74
N ARG A 99 -9.24 -47.91 -35.48
CA ARG A 99 -10.50 -47.19 -35.73
C ARG A 99 -10.53 -46.62 -37.15
N ILE A 100 -10.58 -47.52 -38.14
CA ILE A 100 -11.00 -47.20 -39.51
C ILE A 100 -11.90 -48.32 -40.02
N ALA A 101 -13.22 -48.07 -39.99
CA ALA A 101 -14.16 -48.64 -40.94
C ALA A 101 -15.09 -47.50 -41.43
N PRO A 102 -15.11 -47.18 -42.73
CA PRO A 102 -15.72 -45.95 -43.27
C PRO A 102 -17.23 -46.04 -43.56
N GLU A 103 -18.00 -46.96 -42.99
CA GLU A 103 -19.31 -47.31 -43.57
C GLU A 103 -20.55 -46.61 -42.97
N GLN A 104 -20.49 -45.89 -41.85
CA GLN A 104 -21.72 -45.35 -41.21
C GLN A 104 -21.68 -43.87 -40.79
N GLY A 105 -20.61 -43.13 -41.11
CA GLY A 105 -20.54 -41.69 -40.86
C GLY A 105 -20.64 -41.26 -39.38
N LEU A 106 -20.40 -42.18 -38.43
CA LEU A 106 -20.40 -41.92 -36.99
C LEU A 106 -18.96 -41.60 -36.53
N PHE A 107 -18.78 -40.48 -35.84
CA PHE A 107 -17.49 -40.09 -35.27
C PHE A 107 -17.67 -39.63 -33.82
N GLY A 108 -16.70 -39.89 -32.96
CA GLY A 108 -16.67 -39.32 -31.63
C GLY A 108 -15.45 -39.75 -30.83
N GLU A 109 -15.08 -38.92 -29.86
CA GLU A 109 -13.92 -39.17 -29.01
C GLU A 109 -14.12 -38.56 -27.62
N TYR A 110 -13.58 -39.26 -26.62
CA TYR A 110 -13.41 -38.75 -25.27
C TYR A 110 -12.11 -37.92 -25.16
N ARG A 111 -12.18 -36.70 -24.59
CA ARG A 111 -11.02 -35.77 -24.60
C ARG A 111 -10.49 -35.43 -23.20
N GLY A 112 -11.24 -35.71 -22.13
CA GLY A 112 -10.73 -35.53 -20.78
C GLY A 112 -11.78 -35.63 -19.67
N PHE A 113 -11.28 -35.80 -18.45
CA PHE A 113 -12.05 -35.76 -17.21
C PHE A 113 -11.62 -34.52 -16.44
N ASP A 114 -12.46 -33.49 -16.46
CA ASP A 114 -12.23 -32.29 -15.65
C ASP A 114 -13.36 -32.11 -14.65
N ARG A 115 -12.96 -31.83 -13.40
CA ARG A 115 -13.87 -31.46 -12.31
C ARG A 115 -15.06 -32.38 -12.01
N GLY A 116 -14.99 -33.64 -12.42
CA GLY A 116 -16.07 -34.62 -12.24
C GLY A 116 -17.06 -34.70 -13.41
N THR A 117 -16.74 -34.06 -14.52
CA THR A 117 -17.47 -34.08 -15.77
C THR A 117 -16.61 -34.76 -16.84
N LEU A 118 -17.19 -35.74 -17.53
CA LEU A 118 -16.63 -36.33 -18.74
C LEU A 118 -16.94 -35.40 -19.92
N LEU A 119 -15.91 -35.06 -20.70
CA LEU A 119 -16.03 -34.21 -21.88
C LEU A 119 -15.61 -34.98 -23.13
N GLY A 120 -16.39 -34.81 -24.19
CA GLY A 120 -16.09 -35.39 -25.49
C GLY A 120 -16.87 -34.71 -26.61
N TRP A 121 -16.77 -35.26 -27.80
CA TRP A 121 -17.56 -34.84 -28.96
C TRP A 121 -18.06 -36.07 -29.72
N ALA A 122 -19.21 -35.93 -30.38
CA ALA A 122 -19.76 -36.97 -31.25
C ALA A 122 -20.59 -36.33 -32.36
N CYS A 123 -20.47 -36.85 -33.59
CA CYS A 123 -21.27 -36.42 -34.73
C CYS A 123 -21.67 -37.62 -35.60
N ARG A 124 -22.79 -37.46 -36.33
CA ARG A 124 -23.25 -38.40 -37.36
C ARG A 124 -23.43 -37.63 -38.66
N ASN A 125 -22.73 -38.03 -39.72
CA ASN A 125 -22.75 -37.36 -41.03
C ASN A 125 -22.51 -35.83 -40.95
N GLY A 126 -21.73 -35.38 -39.95
CA GLY A 126 -21.47 -33.96 -39.71
C GLY A 126 -22.49 -33.24 -38.83
N GLU A 127 -23.60 -33.89 -38.41
CA GLU A 127 -24.62 -33.32 -37.52
C GLU A 127 -24.38 -33.68 -36.05
N THR A 128 -24.78 -32.78 -35.14
CA THR A 128 -24.70 -33.00 -33.68
C THR A 128 -25.64 -34.11 -33.27
N VAL A 129 -25.11 -35.08 -32.53
CA VAL A 129 -25.88 -36.15 -31.91
C VAL A 129 -25.47 -36.28 -30.45
N SER A 130 -26.43 -36.59 -29.58
CA SER A 130 -26.13 -36.89 -28.17
C SER A 130 -25.71 -38.36 -28.07
N PRO A 131 -24.46 -38.67 -27.68
CA PRO A 131 -24.05 -40.06 -27.51
C PRO A 131 -24.60 -40.63 -26.20
N VAL A 132 -24.63 -41.96 -26.10
CA VAL A 132 -24.94 -42.68 -24.87
C VAL A 132 -23.62 -42.97 -24.15
N VAL A 133 -23.38 -42.30 -23.02
CA VAL A 133 -22.22 -42.61 -22.15
C VAL A 133 -22.64 -43.66 -21.13
N ARG A 134 -21.86 -44.74 -21.00
CA ARG A 134 -22.04 -45.75 -19.95
C ARG A 134 -20.83 -45.78 -19.02
N ILE A 135 -21.05 -45.90 -17.72
CA ILE A 135 -19.99 -46.17 -16.73
C ILE A 135 -20.31 -47.49 -16.03
N ASP A 136 -19.41 -48.48 -16.13
CA ASP A 136 -19.61 -49.87 -15.70
C ASP A 136 -20.96 -50.45 -16.16
N GLY A 137 -21.36 -50.13 -17.40
CA GLY A 137 -22.61 -50.58 -18.03
C GLY A 137 -23.84 -49.72 -17.74
N GLU A 138 -23.78 -48.81 -16.77
CA GLU A 138 -24.88 -47.91 -16.41
C GLU A 138 -24.90 -46.65 -17.29
N VAL A 139 -26.05 -46.36 -17.90
CA VAL A 139 -26.23 -45.19 -18.77
C VAL A 139 -26.23 -43.90 -17.96
N ILE A 140 -25.34 -42.98 -18.31
CA ILE A 140 -25.21 -41.65 -17.70
C ILE A 140 -25.84 -40.60 -18.62
N PRO A 141 -26.70 -39.71 -18.10
CA PRO A 141 -27.28 -38.63 -18.91
C PRO A 141 -26.20 -37.71 -19.49
N THR A 142 -26.21 -37.57 -20.82
CA THR A 142 -25.35 -36.66 -21.57
C THR A 142 -26.11 -35.39 -21.94
N HIS A 143 -25.45 -34.24 -21.86
CA HIS A 143 -25.98 -32.97 -22.34
C HIS A 143 -25.19 -32.55 -23.57
N ALA A 144 -25.88 -32.33 -24.69
CA ALA A 144 -25.29 -31.72 -25.88
C ALA A 144 -24.85 -30.28 -25.57
N MET A 145 -23.65 -29.91 -26.01
CA MET A 145 -23.09 -28.57 -25.87
C MET A 145 -22.87 -27.97 -27.25
N LEU A 146 -23.53 -26.85 -27.54
CA LEU A 146 -23.20 -25.97 -28.66
C LEU A 146 -22.23 -24.91 -28.13
N ASP A 147 -21.06 -24.79 -28.77
CA ASP A 147 -19.97 -23.86 -28.46
C ASP A 147 -19.41 -23.92 -27.02
N THR A 148 -18.23 -24.54 -26.87
CA THR A 148 -17.43 -24.40 -25.65
C THR A 148 -16.22 -23.48 -25.90
N PRO A 149 -16.06 -22.40 -25.14
CA PRO A 149 -14.82 -21.64 -25.14
C PRO A 149 -13.76 -22.46 -24.39
N ASN A 150 -12.64 -22.74 -25.06
CA ASN A 150 -11.35 -23.15 -24.48
C ASN A 150 -11.05 -24.64 -24.20
N ALA A 151 -11.76 -25.63 -24.76
CA ALA A 151 -11.26 -27.02 -24.65
C ALA A 151 -11.52 -27.96 -25.84
N LEU A 152 -12.64 -27.87 -26.56
CA LEU A 152 -13.02 -28.95 -27.48
C LEU A 152 -12.84 -28.67 -28.98
N ARG A 153 -12.69 -27.42 -29.44
CA ARG A 153 -12.51 -27.03 -30.87
C ARG A 153 -13.41 -27.75 -31.91
N ALA A 154 -14.45 -28.47 -31.49
CA ALA A 154 -15.41 -29.18 -32.33
C ALA A 154 -16.77 -28.50 -32.17
N ARG A 155 -17.48 -28.26 -33.28
CA ARG A 155 -18.82 -27.61 -33.28
C ARG A 155 -19.90 -28.43 -32.55
N HIS A 156 -19.60 -29.66 -32.13
CA HIS A 156 -20.58 -30.67 -31.69
C HIS A 156 -20.09 -31.43 -30.44
N GLY A 157 -20.05 -30.78 -29.27
CA GLY A 157 -19.55 -31.34 -28.02
C GLY A 157 -20.64 -31.97 -27.14
N PHE A 158 -20.26 -32.84 -26.20
CA PHE A 158 -21.14 -33.32 -25.13
C PHE A 158 -20.44 -33.28 -23.76
N SER A 159 -21.23 -33.21 -22.70
CA SER A 159 -20.77 -33.40 -21.32
C SER A 159 -21.62 -34.43 -20.58
N ALA A 160 -20.98 -35.21 -19.71
CA ALA A 160 -21.67 -36.14 -18.81
C ALA A 160 -21.11 -36.00 -17.38
N LEU A 161 -21.96 -35.64 -16.43
CA LEU A 161 -21.57 -35.55 -15.04
C LEU A 161 -21.44 -36.96 -14.46
N VAL A 162 -20.26 -37.33 -13.96
CA VAL A 162 -20.07 -38.64 -13.34
C VAL A 162 -20.80 -38.67 -12.00
N PRO A 163 -21.70 -39.63 -11.74
CA PRO A 163 -22.43 -39.70 -10.48
C PRO A 163 -21.51 -39.93 -9.26
N PRO A 164 -21.83 -39.34 -8.08
CA PRO A 164 -21.01 -39.45 -6.87
C PRO A 164 -20.66 -40.87 -6.40
N LYS A 165 -21.42 -41.89 -6.83
CA LYS A 165 -21.18 -43.30 -6.50
C LYS A 165 -19.93 -43.89 -7.18
N PHE A 166 -19.49 -43.33 -8.29
CA PHE A 166 -18.27 -43.76 -8.99
C PHE A 166 -16.99 -43.05 -8.46
N TYR A 167 -17.10 -42.30 -7.36
CA TYR A 167 -15.95 -41.71 -6.64
C TYR A 167 -15.60 -42.53 -5.40
N ASP A 168 -15.46 -43.83 -5.59
CA ASP A 168 -15.08 -44.79 -4.56
C ASP A 168 -13.56 -45.04 -4.50
N GLY A 169 -12.79 -44.38 -5.39
CA GLY A 169 -11.35 -44.56 -5.51
C GLY A 169 -10.93 -45.79 -6.33
N LYS A 170 -11.87 -46.51 -6.94
CA LYS A 170 -11.61 -47.62 -7.86
C LYS A 170 -11.60 -47.14 -9.31
N LYS A 171 -11.12 -48.01 -10.19
CA LYS A 171 -11.16 -47.82 -11.64
C LYS A 171 -12.54 -48.23 -12.17
N HIS A 172 -13.17 -47.39 -12.98
CA HIS A 172 -14.45 -47.62 -13.63
C HIS A 172 -14.29 -47.53 -15.14
N ARG A 173 -14.92 -48.45 -15.88
CA ARG A 173 -14.87 -48.46 -17.35
C ARG A 173 -15.94 -47.52 -17.90
N VAL A 174 -15.56 -46.66 -18.83
CA VAL A 174 -16.45 -45.72 -19.53
C VAL A 174 -16.57 -46.15 -20.97
N GLU A 175 -17.79 -46.24 -21.49
CA GLU A 175 -18.08 -46.53 -22.89
C GLU A 175 -18.86 -45.38 -23.51
N LEU A 176 -18.40 -44.89 -24.66
CA LEU A 176 -19.10 -43.92 -25.48
C LEU A 176 -19.77 -44.66 -26.64
N ARG A 177 -21.10 -44.63 -26.69
CA ARG A 177 -21.88 -45.29 -27.73
C ARG A 177 -22.76 -44.31 -28.49
N LEU A 178 -23.11 -44.64 -29.73
CA LEU A 178 -24.04 -43.87 -30.54
C LEU A 178 -25.08 -44.79 -31.17
N LEU A 179 -26.34 -44.35 -31.21
CA LEU A 179 -27.41 -45.09 -31.88
C LEU A 179 -27.38 -44.82 -33.39
N SER A 180 -27.40 -45.88 -34.20
CA SER A 180 -27.62 -45.79 -35.64
C SER A 180 -29.06 -45.36 -35.94
N GLU A 181 -29.35 -44.99 -37.19
CA GLU A 181 -30.73 -44.64 -37.61
C GLU A 181 -31.72 -45.81 -37.47
N GLU A 182 -31.21 -47.04 -37.46
CA GLU A 182 -31.98 -48.28 -37.26
C GLU A 182 -32.12 -48.66 -35.78
N GLY A 183 -31.57 -47.85 -34.86
CA GLY A 183 -31.69 -48.05 -33.41
C GLY A 183 -30.69 -49.02 -32.79
N GLN A 184 -29.64 -49.44 -33.51
CA GLN A 184 -28.54 -50.23 -32.95
C GLN A 184 -27.48 -49.35 -32.28
N GLU A 185 -26.97 -49.74 -31.11
CA GLU A 185 -25.87 -49.04 -30.44
C GLU A 185 -24.50 -49.46 -30.99
N HIS A 186 -23.69 -48.49 -31.42
CA HIS A 186 -22.31 -48.67 -31.85
C HIS A 186 -21.34 -48.06 -30.83
N LEU A 187 -20.27 -48.77 -30.48
CA LEU A 187 -19.21 -48.28 -29.60
C LEU A 187 -18.26 -47.37 -30.38
N LEU A 188 -18.15 -46.10 -29.97
CA LEU A 188 -17.25 -45.11 -30.57
C LEU A 188 -15.91 -44.98 -29.83
N GLY A 189 -15.89 -45.31 -28.54
CA GLY A 189 -14.66 -45.37 -27.76
C GLY A 189 -14.89 -45.90 -26.34
N ASP A 190 -13.88 -46.51 -25.75
CA ASP A 190 -13.88 -46.94 -24.36
C ASP A 190 -12.62 -46.47 -23.62
N ASP A 191 -12.75 -46.20 -22.33
CA ASP A 191 -11.64 -45.76 -21.48
C ASP A 191 -11.86 -46.21 -20.02
N VAL A 192 -10.88 -45.99 -19.15
CA VAL A 192 -10.94 -46.29 -17.73
C VAL A 192 -10.63 -45.04 -16.91
N ILE A 193 -11.60 -44.59 -16.12
CA ILE A 193 -11.42 -43.46 -15.19
C ILE A 193 -11.19 -43.96 -13.76
N ALA A 194 -10.43 -43.22 -12.96
CA ALA A 194 -10.22 -43.49 -11.53
C ALA A 194 -10.60 -42.27 -10.68
N PRO A 195 -11.90 -42.01 -10.46
CA PRO A 195 -12.36 -40.82 -9.77
C PRO A 195 -12.04 -40.92 -8.27
N SER A 196 -11.22 -40.00 -7.75
CA SER A 196 -10.79 -40.06 -6.35
C SER A 196 -11.93 -39.71 -5.38
N SER A 197 -11.92 -40.29 -4.19
CA SER A 197 -12.85 -39.92 -3.11
C SER A 197 -12.67 -38.44 -2.67
N ALA A 198 -11.50 -37.85 -2.91
CA ALA A 198 -11.25 -36.42 -2.73
C ALA A 198 -12.03 -35.56 -3.76
N MET A 199 -12.13 -36.01 -5.01
CA MET A 199 -13.00 -35.40 -6.03
C MET A 199 -14.48 -35.48 -5.65
N ARG A 200 -14.94 -36.46 -4.86
CA ARG A 200 -16.31 -36.47 -4.29
C ARG A 200 -16.54 -35.30 -3.33
N LYS A 201 -15.54 -34.97 -2.50
CA LYS A 201 -15.59 -33.78 -1.62
C LYS A 201 -15.55 -32.50 -2.47
N LEU A 202 -14.71 -32.47 -3.50
CA LEU A 202 -14.59 -31.37 -4.47
C LEU A 202 -15.84 -31.20 -5.35
N GLN A 203 -16.55 -32.26 -5.74
CA GLN A 203 -17.85 -32.22 -6.42
C GLN A 203 -18.97 -31.83 -5.46
N ARG A 204 -18.91 -32.22 -4.18
CA ARG A 204 -19.76 -31.62 -3.12
C ARG A 204 -19.42 -30.17 -2.81
N TRP A 205 -18.25 -29.70 -3.24
CA TRP A 205 -17.77 -28.32 -3.14
C TRP A 205 -18.01 -27.51 -4.43
N ARG A 206 -18.08 -28.18 -5.60
CA ARG A 206 -18.31 -27.63 -6.95
C ARG A 206 -19.74 -27.74 -7.43
N GLN A 207 -20.52 -28.69 -6.91
CA GLN A 207 -21.78 -28.30 -6.32
C GLN A 207 -21.37 -27.30 -5.24
N THR A 208 -21.18 -26.05 -5.64
CA THR A 208 -21.10 -24.92 -4.73
C THR A 208 -22.12 -25.22 -3.62
N PRO A 209 -21.94 -24.81 -2.34
CA PRO A 209 -23.16 -24.33 -1.69
C PRO A 209 -23.75 -23.44 -2.76
N ARG A 210 -24.89 -23.81 -3.40
CA ARG A 210 -25.56 -22.89 -4.31
C ARG A 210 -25.46 -21.61 -3.52
N TYR A 211 -24.74 -20.62 -4.04
CA TYR A 211 -24.97 -19.28 -3.57
C TYR A 211 -26.43 -19.14 -3.97
N LYS A 212 -27.33 -19.50 -3.04
CA LYS A 212 -28.74 -19.16 -3.10
C LYS A 212 -28.62 -17.69 -3.37
N GLU A 213 -29.00 -17.28 -4.58
CA GLU A 213 -28.82 -15.93 -5.06
C GLU A 213 -29.11 -15.01 -3.88
N ALA A 214 -28.06 -14.33 -3.43
CA ALA A 214 -28.10 -13.58 -2.20
C ALA A 214 -29.33 -12.69 -2.28
N THR A 215 -30.29 -12.90 -1.39
CA THR A 215 -31.47 -12.06 -1.31
C THR A 215 -30.97 -10.68 -0.87
N ILE A 216 -31.01 -9.71 -1.77
CA ILE A 216 -30.54 -8.33 -1.59
C ILE A 216 -31.77 -7.44 -1.46
N VAL A 217 -31.85 -6.64 -0.40
CA VAL A 217 -32.90 -5.61 -0.33
C VAL A 217 -32.54 -4.50 -1.31
N ASP A 218 -33.36 -4.33 -2.35
CA ASP A 218 -33.21 -3.32 -3.39
C ASP A 218 -33.78 -1.97 -2.95
N SER A 219 -34.94 -1.98 -2.29
CA SER A 219 -35.52 -0.78 -1.71
C SER A 219 -36.45 -1.09 -0.53
N LEU A 220 -36.53 -0.16 0.43
CA LEU A 220 -37.51 -0.16 1.53
C LEU A 220 -38.15 1.24 1.58
N ARG A 221 -39.47 1.33 1.37
CA ARG A 221 -40.24 2.57 1.42
C ARG A 221 -41.24 2.53 2.58
N ILE A 222 -41.42 3.66 3.22
CA ILE A 222 -42.40 3.87 4.29
C ILE A 222 -43.23 5.09 3.90
N THR A 223 -44.53 4.92 3.70
CA THR A 223 -45.53 5.99 3.56
C THR A 223 -46.27 6.15 4.89
N GLY A 224 -47.15 7.16 4.98
CA GLY A 224 -47.94 7.40 6.20
C GLY A 224 -48.84 6.22 6.60
N ASP A 225 -49.18 5.33 5.67
CA ASP A 225 -50.13 4.23 5.85
C ASP A 225 -49.62 2.84 5.40
N GLU A 226 -48.46 2.75 4.75
CA GLU A 226 -47.92 1.50 4.19
C GLU A 226 -46.39 1.42 4.25
N VAL A 227 -45.85 0.21 4.44
CA VAL A 227 -44.43 -0.11 4.28
C VAL A 227 -44.27 -1.08 3.12
N SER A 228 -43.36 -0.80 2.19
CA SER A 228 -43.06 -1.68 1.05
C SER A 228 -41.56 -1.99 0.95
N LEU A 229 -41.23 -3.25 0.70
CA LEU A 229 -39.88 -3.80 0.63
C LEU A 229 -39.70 -4.53 -0.70
N THR A 230 -38.74 -4.12 -1.51
CA THR A 230 -38.35 -4.78 -2.76
C THR A 230 -37.04 -5.50 -2.57
N VAL A 231 -36.96 -6.74 -3.03
CA VAL A 231 -35.81 -7.62 -2.80
C VAL A 231 -35.43 -8.32 -4.10
N VAL A 232 -34.15 -8.37 -4.45
CA VAL A 232 -33.63 -9.00 -5.67
C VAL A 232 -32.85 -10.27 -5.29
N GLY A 233 -33.03 -11.37 -6.03
CA GLY A 233 -32.45 -12.69 -5.76
C GLY A 233 -33.52 -13.74 -5.39
N GLU A 234 -33.18 -14.74 -4.56
CA GLU A 234 -34.05 -15.89 -4.23
C GLU A 234 -35.24 -15.51 -3.28
N ALA A 235 -36.12 -14.59 -3.72
CA ALA A 235 -37.26 -14.07 -2.95
C ALA A 235 -38.47 -15.02 -2.99
N THR A 236 -38.32 -16.26 -2.51
CA THR A 236 -39.36 -17.31 -2.55
C THR A 236 -40.34 -17.29 -1.37
N ASN A 237 -40.03 -16.55 -0.31
CA ASN A 237 -40.85 -16.50 0.91
C ASN A 237 -42.17 -15.74 0.68
N LYS A 238 -43.27 -16.19 1.32
CA LYS A 238 -44.58 -15.53 1.22
C LYS A 238 -44.67 -14.25 2.07
N ARG A 239 -43.77 -14.09 3.03
CA ARG A 239 -43.74 -12.99 4.00
C ARG A 239 -42.29 -12.61 4.33
N ALA A 240 -42.10 -11.42 4.87
CA ALA A 240 -40.85 -10.95 5.46
C ALA A 240 -41.15 -10.20 6.76
N VAL A 241 -40.27 -10.28 7.76
CA VAL A 241 -40.39 -9.51 9.01
C VAL A 241 -39.41 -8.35 8.95
N LEU A 242 -39.93 -7.14 9.10
CA LEU A 242 -39.15 -5.92 9.28
C LEU A 242 -39.23 -5.51 10.75
N ARG A 243 -38.08 -5.39 11.41
CA ARG A 243 -37.96 -4.73 12.71
C ARG A 243 -37.42 -3.32 12.49
N LEU A 244 -38.08 -2.33 13.08
CA LEU A 244 -37.67 -0.91 13.08
C LEU A 244 -37.67 -0.46 14.55
N GLY A 245 -36.48 -0.33 15.14
CA GLY A 245 -36.31 -0.13 16.58
C GLY A 245 -36.95 -1.26 17.39
N HIS A 246 -37.90 -0.92 18.25
CA HIS A 246 -38.68 -1.88 19.05
C HIS A 246 -39.95 -2.39 18.34
N ARG A 247 -40.31 -1.82 17.18
CA ARG A 247 -41.52 -2.19 16.44
C ARG A 247 -41.26 -3.32 15.46
N ARG A 248 -42.27 -4.17 15.29
CA ARG A 248 -42.25 -5.33 14.41
C ARG A 248 -43.37 -5.22 13.38
N LEU A 249 -43.02 -5.33 12.10
CA LEU A 249 -43.94 -5.36 10.98
C LEU A 249 -43.77 -6.66 10.20
N VAL A 250 -44.89 -7.32 9.88
CA VAL A 250 -44.89 -8.51 9.02
C VAL A 250 -45.41 -8.09 7.65
N LEU A 251 -44.53 -8.12 6.66
CA LEU A 251 -44.78 -7.75 5.28
C LEU A 251 -45.23 -8.98 4.49
N GLU A 252 -46.30 -8.87 3.72
CA GLU A 252 -46.80 -9.94 2.84
C GLU A 252 -46.34 -9.72 1.40
N ARG A 253 -45.97 -10.80 0.70
CA ARG A 253 -45.48 -10.70 -0.67
C ARG A 253 -46.62 -10.36 -1.64
N VAL A 254 -46.40 -9.34 -2.46
CA VAL A 254 -47.27 -8.94 -3.56
C VAL A 254 -46.65 -9.46 -4.86
N SER A 255 -47.34 -10.30 -5.64
CA SER A 255 -46.85 -10.78 -6.97
C SER A 255 -47.73 -10.22 -8.08
N PRO A 256 -47.17 -9.89 -9.28
CA PRO A 256 -47.27 -10.81 -10.43
C PRO A 256 -46.03 -10.83 -11.40
N PRO A 257 -45.99 -11.75 -12.41
CA PRO A 257 -44.82 -12.11 -13.25
C PRO A 257 -44.57 -11.15 -14.45
N PRO A 258 -43.49 -11.30 -15.25
CA PRO A 258 -43.07 -10.26 -16.20
C PRO A 258 -43.94 -10.23 -17.47
N ALA A 259 -44.16 -9.03 -18.00
CA ALA A 259 -44.88 -8.78 -19.25
C ALA A 259 -43.99 -8.12 -20.33
N ASP A 260 -42.74 -8.54 -20.46
CA ASP A 260 -42.08 -8.66 -21.77
C ASP A 260 -40.93 -9.68 -21.65
N GLY A 261 -40.70 -10.44 -22.72
CA GLY A 261 -39.72 -11.53 -22.75
C GLY A 261 -38.26 -11.07 -22.85
N ARG A 262 -37.87 -9.92 -22.29
CA ARG A 262 -36.50 -9.39 -22.36
C ARG A 262 -35.98 -8.88 -21.00
N ARG A 263 -36.01 -9.71 -19.94
CA ARG A 263 -35.13 -9.60 -18.75
C ARG A 263 -35.27 -10.84 -17.83
N PRO A 264 -34.22 -11.24 -17.08
CA PRO A 264 -34.33 -12.34 -16.11
C PRO A 264 -35.20 -11.95 -14.88
N PRO A 265 -36.01 -12.85 -14.30
CA PRO A 265 -36.89 -12.55 -13.16
C PRO A 265 -36.24 -12.92 -11.82
N ALA A 266 -36.10 -11.96 -10.88
CA ALA A 266 -35.76 -12.28 -9.49
C ALA A 266 -36.11 -11.16 -8.47
N ALA A 267 -37.12 -10.31 -8.70
CA ALA A 267 -37.56 -9.30 -7.71
C ALA A 267 -38.82 -9.77 -6.96
N GLY A 268 -38.79 -9.77 -5.63
CA GLY A 268 -39.96 -10.00 -4.76
C GLY A 268 -40.30 -8.74 -3.99
N GLN A 269 -41.54 -8.26 -4.13
CA GLN A 269 -42.05 -7.10 -3.39
C GLN A 269 -42.92 -7.57 -2.22
N TYR A 270 -42.76 -6.96 -1.05
CA TYR A 270 -43.49 -7.26 0.18
C TYR A 270 -44.08 -5.98 0.75
N THR A 271 -45.33 -5.99 1.21
CA THR A 271 -45.96 -4.80 1.80
C THR A 271 -46.73 -5.10 3.09
N ALA A 272 -46.90 -4.09 3.94
CA ALA A 272 -47.82 -4.13 5.09
C ALA A 272 -48.43 -2.74 5.32
N ARG A 273 -49.72 -2.71 5.67
CA ARG A 273 -50.36 -1.48 6.15
C ARG A 273 -50.01 -1.22 7.60
N LEU A 274 -49.78 0.06 7.92
CA LEU A 274 -49.58 0.52 9.28
C LEU A 274 -50.95 0.68 9.98
N PRO A 275 -51.07 0.39 11.29
CA PRO A 275 -52.30 0.65 12.05
C PRO A 275 -52.65 2.14 12.05
N GLU A 276 -53.96 2.49 12.09
CA GLU A 276 -54.40 3.89 12.19
C GLU A 276 -53.72 4.61 13.37
N GLY A 277 -53.04 5.71 13.09
CA GLY A 277 -52.30 6.53 14.07
C GLY A 277 -50.81 6.21 14.21
N ALA A 278 -50.27 5.18 13.53
CA ALA A 278 -48.84 4.86 13.56
C ALA A 278 -48.04 5.71 12.55
N ASN A 279 -47.59 6.90 12.94
CA ASN A 279 -46.76 7.76 12.07
C ASN A 279 -45.25 7.47 12.22
N LEU A 280 -44.77 6.44 11.52
CA LEU A 280 -43.34 6.08 11.51
C LEU A 280 -42.44 7.17 10.89
N LEU A 281 -43.00 8.02 10.02
CA LEU A 281 -42.26 9.12 9.40
C LEU A 281 -41.90 10.23 10.40
N THR A 282 -42.64 10.37 11.52
CA THR A 282 -42.30 11.34 12.57
C THR A 282 -41.28 10.78 13.56
N GLU A 283 -41.39 9.48 13.91
CA GLU A 283 -40.43 8.80 14.81
C GLU A 283 -39.05 8.58 14.17
N TYR A 284 -38.98 8.49 12.83
CA TYR A 284 -37.76 8.15 12.09
C TYR A 284 -37.49 9.09 10.89
N ALA A 285 -37.83 10.38 11.04
CA ALA A 285 -37.81 11.38 9.96
C ALA A 285 -36.43 11.61 9.30
N GLN A 286 -35.34 11.29 9.99
CA GLN A 286 -33.96 11.51 9.53
C GLN A 286 -33.08 10.32 9.91
N PHE A 287 -32.78 9.44 8.95
CA PHE A 287 -31.78 8.39 9.13
C PHE A 287 -30.45 8.85 8.52
N THR A 288 -29.46 9.13 9.37
CA THR A 288 -28.08 9.46 8.97
C THR A 288 -27.27 8.15 8.80
N PRO A 289 -26.43 7.98 7.75
CA PRO A 289 -25.77 6.70 7.44
C PRO A 289 -24.76 6.15 8.47
N ALA A 290 -24.56 6.85 9.59
CA ALA A 290 -23.39 6.68 10.46
C ALA A 290 -23.63 5.86 11.75
N LEU A 291 -24.88 5.62 12.18
CA LEU A 291 -25.15 4.66 13.27
C LEU A 291 -25.37 3.28 12.69
N ALA A 292 -24.77 2.26 13.31
CA ALA A 292 -24.89 0.85 12.96
C ALA A 292 -26.32 0.44 12.55
N LEU A 293 -26.60 0.45 11.24
CA LEU A 293 -27.88 0.06 10.63
C LEU A 293 -28.32 -1.33 11.08
N GLN A 294 -27.37 -2.17 11.49
CA GLN A 294 -27.66 -3.51 12.00
C GLN A 294 -28.39 -3.54 13.36
N ARG A 295 -28.47 -2.42 14.10
CA ARG A 295 -29.17 -2.33 15.40
C ARG A 295 -30.52 -1.59 15.32
N THR A 296 -30.75 -0.74 14.32
CA THR A 296 -31.95 0.09 14.18
C THR A 296 -33.01 -0.48 13.25
N PHE A 297 -32.63 -1.28 12.25
CA PHE A 297 -33.60 -2.12 11.56
C PHE A 297 -33.01 -3.47 11.15
N ASP A 298 -33.88 -4.48 11.10
CA ASP A 298 -33.51 -5.81 10.62
C ASP A 298 -34.60 -6.37 9.73
N VAL A 299 -34.20 -7.02 8.65
CA VAL A 299 -35.11 -7.70 7.72
C VAL A 299 -34.84 -9.19 7.78
N ARG A 300 -35.89 -9.99 7.95
CA ARG A 300 -35.83 -11.45 7.97
C ARG A 300 -36.80 -12.00 6.95
N MET A 301 -36.30 -12.82 6.03
CA MET A 301 -37.16 -13.41 5.01
C MET A 301 -37.91 -14.62 5.59
N GLY A 302 -39.25 -14.65 5.48
CA GLY A 302 -40.10 -15.65 6.14
C GLY A 302 -40.62 -15.15 7.50
N ASP A 303 -40.15 -15.78 8.58
CA ASP A 303 -40.45 -15.41 9.96
C ASP A 303 -39.23 -14.78 10.68
N GLU A 304 -39.32 -14.55 11.98
CA GLU A 304 -38.26 -13.87 12.76
C GLU A 304 -36.94 -14.65 12.85
N THR A 305 -37.01 -15.98 12.71
CA THR A 305 -35.83 -16.86 12.65
C THR A 305 -35.29 -17.02 11.24
N GLY A 306 -35.99 -16.41 10.27
CA GLY A 306 -35.67 -16.42 8.87
C GLY A 306 -34.28 -15.89 8.54
N ARG A 307 -33.82 -16.23 7.34
CA ARG A 307 -32.49 -15.82 6.89
C ARG A 307 -32.46 -14.31 6.66
N ARG A 308 -31.44 -13.65 7.19
CA ARG A 308 -31.17 -12.23 6.93
C ARG A 308 -30.73 -12.06 5.46
N PRO A 309 -31.22 -11.04 4.73
CA PRO A 309 -30.68 -10.64 3.43
C PRO A 309 -29.16 -10.41 3.51
N SER A 310 -28.46 -10.66 2.41
CA SER A 310 -26.99 -10.53 2.38
C SER A 310 -26.53 -9.07 2.28
N TYR A 311 -27.43 -8.17 1.92
CA TYR A 311 -27.20 -6.73 1.87
C TYR A 311 -28.46 -5.99 2.32
N LEU A 312 -28.28 -4.95 3.15
CA LEU A 312 -29.33 -4.00 3.55
C LEU A 312 -28.96 -2.63 2.97
N PRO A 313 -29.93 -1.83 2.50
CA PRO A 313 -29.65 -0.48 2.01
C PRO A 313 -29.01 0.38 3.11
N THR A 314 -28.04 1.20 2.72
CA THR A 314 -27.29 2.09 3.62
C THR A 314 -28.05 3.39 3.95
N GLN A 315 -29.20 3.62 3.31
CA GLN A 315 -30.11 4.75 3.55
C GLN A 315 -31.57 4.30 3.36
N LEU A 316 -32.49 4.86 4.16
CA LEU A 316 -33.93 4.81 3.93
C LEU A 316 -34.35 6.11 3.25
N VAL A 317 -35.06 6.04 2.12
CA VAL A 317 -35.54 7.24 1.39
C VAL A 317 -37.03 7.41 1.68
N PRO A 318 -37.46 8.44 2.44
CA PRO A 318 -38.87 8.78 2.61
C PRO A 318 -39.45 9.26 1.26
N THR A 319 -40.62 8.77 0.87
CA THR A 319 -41.23 9.08 -0.44
C THR A 319 -41.75 10.51 -0.59
N ASP A 320 -41.90 11.25 0.52
CA ASP A 320 -42.34 12.65 0.50
C ASP A 320 -41.20 13.66 0.74
N ALA A 321 -39.96 13.17 0.93
CA ALA A 321 -38.81 14.05 0.85
C ALA A 321 -38.60 14.41 -0.63
N PRO A 322 -38.55 15.70 -1.01
CA PRO A 322 -38.18 16.07 -2.37
C PRO A 322 -36.88 15.34 -2.71
N ALA A 323 -36.86 14.66 -3.87
CA ALA A 323 -35.66 14.00 -4.36
C ALA A 323 -34.47 14.94 -4.14
N PRO A 324 -33.38 14.51 -3.46
CA PRO A 324 -32.28 15.41 -3.18
C PRO A 324 -31.82 16.00 -4.51
N THR A 325 -32.16 17.27 -4.70
CA THR A 325 -31.88 18.03 -5.92
C THR A 325 -30.39 18.29 -6.07
N HIS A 326 -29.61 17.96 -5.04
CA HIS A 326 -28.19 17.76 -5.15
C HIS A 326 -27.93 16.30 -5.52
N ARG A 327 -27.79 16.00 -6.83
CA ARG A 327 -26.81 14.99 -7.28
C ARG A 327 -25.61 15.16 -6.35
N HIS A 328 -25.22 14.16 -5.56
CA HIS A 328 -24.07 14.21 -4.65
C HIS A 328 -22.92 14.98 -5.33
N GLN A 329 -22.82 16.28 -5.06
CA GLN A 329 -21.74 17.06 -5.60
C GLN A 329 -20.58 16.68 -4.70
N LEU A 330 -19.69 15.85 -5.25
CA LEU A 330 -18.41 15.56 -4.61
C LEU A 330 -17.82 16.86 -4.07
N PRO A 331 -17.31 16.88 -2.82
CA PRO A 331 -16.86 18.10 -2.15
C PRO A 331 -15.98 18.94 -3.07
N SER A 332 -16.22 20.26 -3.08
CA SER A 332 -15.52 21.20 -3.98
C SER A 332 -13.99 21.07 -3.86
N VAL A 333 -13.52 20.83 -2.64
CA VAL A 333 -12.11 20.61 -2.28
C VAL A 333 -11.50 19.43 -3.05
N LEU A 334 -12.15 18.26 -3.09
CA LEU A 334 -11.61 17.08 -3.78
C LEU A 334 -11.49 17.31 -5.29
N ARG A 335 -12.42 18.07 -5.89
CA ARG A 335 -12.35 18.43 -7.32
C ARG A 335 -11.25 19.44 -7.61
N HIS A 336 -11.04 20.41 -6.73
CA HIS A 336 -9.93 21.34 -6.83
C HIS A 336 -8.60 20.57 -6.85
N TRP A 337 -8.40 19.64 -5.91
CA TRP A 337 -7.22 18.77 -5.90
C TRP A 337 -7.07 17.94 -7.16
N ALA A 338 -8.17 17.40 -7.69
CA ALA A 338 -8.13 16.64 -8.94
C ALA A 338 -7.66 17.50 -10.13
N SER A 339 -8.10 18.77 -10.23
CA SER A 339 -7.62 19.72 -11.24
C SER A 339 -6.13 20.02 -11.06
N GLU A 340 -5.73 20.32 -9.83
CA GLU A 340 -4.36 20.63 -9.48
C GLU A 340 -3.37 19.48 -9.79
N LEU A 341 -3.79 18.22 -9.62
CA LEU A 341 -3.00 17.06 -9.99
C LEU A 341 -2.78 16.96 -11.51
N ARG A 342 -3.80 17.29 -12.30
CA ARG A 342 -3.69 17.33 -13.77
C ARG A 342 -2.75 18.45 -14.22
N GLU A 343 -2.92 19.65 -13.66
CA GLU A 343 -2.10 20.83 -13.99
C GLU A 343 -0.63 20.70 -13.53
N GLY A 344 -0.41 20.10 -12.35
CA GLY A 344 0.91 19.91 -11.76
C GLY A 344 1.78 18.82 -12.42
N GLY A 345 1.21 18.04 -13.35
CA GLY A 345 1.92 17.01 -14.11
C GLY A 345 2.49 15.86 -13.27
N ALA A 346 3.51 15.17 -13.81
CA ALA A 346 4.02 13.92 -13.27
C ALA A 346 4.64 14.05 -11.86
N ALA A 347 5.27 15.18 -11.55
CA ALA A 347 5.91 15.40 -10.26
C ALA A 347 4.88 15.49 -9.12
N ARG A 348 3.79 16.23 -9.33
CA ARG A 348 2.71 16.37 -8.34
C ARG A 348 1.94 15.08 -8.17
N LEU A 349 1.65 14.38 -9.27
CA LEU A 349 1.03 13.05 -9.24
C LEU A 349 1.86 12.04 -8.43
N THR A 350 3.17 11.96 -8.69
CA THR A 350 4.07 11.03 -7.99
C THR A 350 4.09 11.31 -6.48
N TRP A 351 4.15 12.58 -6.09
CA TRP A 351 4.11 12.98 -4.69
C TRP A 351 2.77 12.63 -4.03
N PHE A 352 1.64 12.96 -4.68
CA PHE A 352 0.32 12.68 -4.14
C PHE A 352 0.07 11.17 -4.00
N SER A 353 0.47 10.37 -4.98
CA SER A 353 0.34 8.91 -4.90
C SER A 353 1.21 8.31 -3.78
N ALA A 354 2.37 8.90 -3.49
CA ALA A 354 3.15 8.51 -2.32
C ALA A 354 2.42 8.83 -1.01
N LEU A 355 1.88 10.05 -0.89
CA LEU A 355 1.09 10.47 0.28
C LEU A 355 -0.15 9.60 0.47
N ALA A 356 -0.85 9.25 -0.61
CA ALA A 356 -2.03 8.39 -0.56
C ALA A 356 -1.70 6.98 -0.02
N ARG A 357 -0.60 6.36 -0.50
CA ARG A 357 -0.15 5.06 0.02
C ARG A 357 0.22 5.12 1.49
N GLU A 358 0.83 6.22 1.90
CA GLU A 358 1.35 6.40 3.24
C GLU A 358 0.27 6.71 4.29
N THR A 359 -0.65 7.61 3.96
CA THR A 359 -1.82 7.93 4.81
C THR A 359 -2.88 6.84 4.77
N GLN A 360 -2.77 5.91 3.82
CA GLN A 360 -3.78 4.91 3.52
C GLN A 360 -5.18 5.51 3.28
N SER A 361 -5.31 6.81 2.96
CA SER A 361 -6.60 7.49 2.83
C SER A 361 -7.42 6.90 1.67
N ARG A 362 -8.72 6.72 1.93
CA ARG A 362 -9.70 6.25 0.93
C ARG A 362 -10.13 7.38 0.02
N GLU A 363 -10.30 8.57 0.58
CA GLU A 363 -10.64 9.81 -0.09
C GLU A 363 -9.55 10.21 -1.09
N ALA A 364 -8.28 9.87 -0.82
CA ALA A 364 -7.20 10.04 -1.78
C ALA A 364 -7.40 9.21 -3.08
N ARG A 365 -8.10 8.07 -3.00
CA ARG A 365 -8.51 7.30 -4.20
C ARG A 365 -9.55 8.06 -5.01
N ASP A 366 -10.47 8.76 -4.35
CA ASP A 366 -11.47 9.60 -5.03
C ASP A 366 -10.84 10.79 -5.73
N VAL A 367 -9.88 11.47 -5.10
CA VAL A 367 -9.11 12.55 -5.75
C VAL A 367 -8.41 12.05 -7.02
N LEU A 368 -7.75 10.89 -6.93
CA LEU A 368 -7.09 10.28 -8.10
C LEU A 368 -8.10 9.86 -9.18
N ALA A 369 -9.22 9.24 -8.80
CA ALA A 369 -10.26 8.85 -9.75
C ALA A 369 -10.90 10.05 -10.45
N LEU A 370 -11.09 11.15 -9.73
CA LEU A 370 -11.56 12.42 -10.30
C LEU A 370 -10.51 13.01 -11.24
N ALA A 371 -9.22 12.99 -10.88
CA ALA A 371 -8.16 13.45 -11.77
C ALA A 371 -8.09 12.55 -13.03
N VAL A 372 -8.30 11.25 -12.90
CA VAL A 372 -8.34 10.32 -14.04
C VAL A 372 -9.48 10.65 -15.00
N SER A 373 -10.65 10.94 -14.45
CA SER A 373 -11.90 11.12 -15.20
C SER A 373 -12.27 12.57 -15.49
N ASP A 374 -11.37 13.53 -15.23
CA ASP A 374 -11.62 14.97 -15.38
C ASP A 374 -12.83 15.47 -14.56
N GLY A 375 -12.90 15.04 -13.30
CA GLY A 375 -13.94 15.41 -12.34
C GLY A 375 -15.27 14.68 -12.52
N LYS A 376 -15.38 13.71 -13.44
CA LYS A 376 -16.64 13.03 -13.77
C LYS A 376 -16.99 11.87 -12.82
N HIS A 377 -15.99 11.11 -12.38
CA HIS A 377 -16.18 9.87 -11.62
C HIS A 377 -15.31 9.83 -10.36
N ASN A 378 -15.92 9.51 -9.23
CA ASN A 378 -15.21 9.12 -8.02
C ASN A 378 -14.69 7.67 -8.13
N TYR A 379 -13.96 7.18 -7.13
CA TYR A 379 -13.33 5.85 -7.17
C TYR A 379 -14.35 4.73 -7.44
N HIS A 380 -15.44 4.72 -6.68
CA HIS A 380 -16.46 3.68 -6.79
C HIS A 380 -17.11 3.63 -8.18
N SER A 381 -17.57 4.78 -8.68
CA SER A 381 -18.22 4.88 -9.99
C SER A 381 -17.26 4.61 -11.14
N LEU A 382 -15.98 5.02 -11.01
CA LEU A 382 -14.95 4.69 -12.00
C LEU A 382 -14.75 3.18 -12.08
N ILE A 383 -14.57 2.48 -10.94
CA ILE A 383 -14.40 1.02 -10.95
C ILE A 383 -15.61 0.31 -11.56
N GLN A 384 -16.83 0.73 -11.24
CA GLN A 384 -18.04 0.16 -11.85
C GLN A 384 -18.06 0.35 -13.37
N LEU A 385 -17.72 1.56 -13.85
CA LEU A 385 -17.65 1.88 -15.27
C LEU A 385 -16.63 0.97 -15.99
N LEU A 386 -15.43 0.80 -15.42
CA LEU A 386 -14.38 -0.04 -15.99
C LEU A 386 -14.73 -1.54 -15.98
N GLN A 387 -15.45 -2.00 -14.96
CA GLN A 387 -15.92 -3.38 -14.87
C GLN A 387 -17.06 -3.68 -15.86
N GLN A 388 -17.95 -2.71 -16.10
CA GLN A 388 -19.03 -2.81 -17.10
C GLN A 388 -18.49 -2.76 -18.53
N ALA A 389 -17.39 -2.03 -18.77
CA ALA A 389 -16.68 -1.98 -20.05
C ALA A 389 -15.87 -3.26 -20.38
N ARG A 390 -16.05 -4.36 -19.63
CA ARG A 390 -15.41 -5.64 -19.97
C ARG A 390 -16.23 -6.35 -21.06
N PRO A 391 -15.61 -6.75 -22.19
CA PRO A 391 -16.32 -7.43 -23.26
C PRO A 391 -16.94 -8.74 -22.76
N GLN A 392 -18.25 -8.88 -22.95
CA GLN A 392 -18.97 -10.13 -22.73
C GLN A 392 -18.77 -11.03 -23.97
N GLY A 393 -17.64 -11.75 -24.00
CA GLY A 393 -17.36 -12.75 -25.04
C GLY A 393 -16.65 -12.21 -26.28
N ALA A 394 -15.89 -13.10 -26.93
CA ALA A 394 -15.16 -12.80 -28.16
C ALA A 394 -16.13 -12.77 -29.34
N GLY A 395 -16.46 -11.58 -29.84
CA GLY A 395 -17.24 -11.46 -31.08
C GLY A 395 -18.01 -10.16 -31.30
N SER A 396 -18.05 -9.22 -30.36
CA SER A 396 -18.61 -7.89 -30.62
C SER A 396 -17.52 -6.83 -30.60
N ASP A 397 -17.51 -5.98 -31.63
CA ASP A 397 -16.99 -4.60 -31.57
C ASP A 397 -17.84 -3.79 -30.56
N ALA A 398 -17.85 -4.24 -29.31
CA ALA A 398 -18.57 -3.61 -28.22
C ALA A 398 -17.72 -2.48 -27.65
N ASP A 399 -18.13 -1.27 -27.98
CA ASP A 399 -17.93 0.00 -27.26
C ASP A 399 -16.91 -0.09 -26.10
N LEU A 400 -15.68 0.42 -26.31
CA LEU A 400 -14.50 0.32 -25.42
C LEU A 400 -14.67 1.02 -24.04
N GLY A 401 -15.90 1.24 -23.58
CA GLY A 401 -16.22 2.04 -22.39
C GLY A 401 -16.01 3.54 -22.67
N PRO A 402 -15.80 4.39 -21.63
CA PRO A 402 -15.41 5.77 -21.88
C PRO A 402 -14.18 5.75 -22.82
N GLY A 403 -14.13 6.54 -23.89
CA GLY A 403 -13.03 6.47 -24.86
C GLY A 403 -11.63 6.77 -24.25
N SER A 404 -10.64 7.06 -25.09
CA SER A 404 -9.27 7.48 -24.71
C SER A 404 -9.16 8.75 -23.83
N ASP A 405 -10.27 9.24 -23.27
CA ASP A 405 -10.42 10.46 -22.49
C ASP A 405 -9.93 10.33 -21.04
N LEU A 406 -9.67 9.10 -20.57
CA LEU A 406 -9.08 8.89 -19.24
C LEU A 406 -7.60 9.25 -19.23
N TRP A 407 -7.17 9.96 -18.18
CA TRP A 407 -5.78 10.35 -18.01
C TRP A 407 -4.92 9.15 -17.58
N LEU A 408 -4.26 8.50 -18.56
CA LEU A 408 -3.47 7.28 -18.38
C LEU A 408 -2.44 7.35 -17.22
N PRO A 409 -1.61 8.41 -17.07
CA PRO A 409 -0.71 8.53 -15.92
C PRO A 409 -1.44 8.43 -14.58
N GLY A 410 -2.57 9.13 -14.44
CA GLY A 410 -3.42 9.07 -13.25
C GLY A 410 -3.99 7.66 -13.02
N LEU A 411 -4.39 6.97 -14.10
CA LEU A 411 -5.00 5.65 -14.03
C LEU A 411 -4.00 4.60 -13.52
N CYS A 412 -2.77 4.62 -14.04
CA CYS A 412 -1.69 3.74 -13.56
C CYS A 412 -1.33 4.03 -12.10
N ASN A 413 -1.29 5.31 -11.70
CA ASN A 413 -1.00 5.69 -10.32
C ASN A 413 -2.12 5.30 -9.35
N LEU A 414 -3.39 5.43 -9.76
CA LEU A 414 -4.53 4.93 -8.99
C LEU A 414 -4.44 3.40 -8.83
N ALA A 415 -4.14 2.66 -9.89
CA ALA A 415 -3.94 1.21 -9.84
C ALA A 415 -2.81 0.83 -8.87
N GLN A 416 -1.70 1.57 -8.89
CA GLN A 416 -0.59 1.39 -7.95
C GLN A 416 -1.02 1.66 -6.51
N VAL A 417 -1.74 2.76 -6.25
CA VAL A 417 -2.22 3.11 -4.90
C VAL A 417 -3.16 2.03 -4.36
N VAL A 418 -4.12 1.57 -5.15
CA VAL A 418 -5.07 0.52 -4.75
C VAL A 418 -4.35 -0.81 -4.48
N TYR A 419 -3.45 -1.22 -5.38
CA TYR A 419 -2.62 -2.43 -5.19
C TYR A 419 -1.76 -2.35 -3.94
N SER A 420 -1.29 -1.15 -3.60
CA SER A 420 -0.38 -0.89 -2.48
C SER A 420 -1.09 -0.87 -1.13
N GLN A 421 -2.25 -0.22 -1.07
CA GLN A 421 -2.99 -0.04 0.16
C GLN A 421 -3.72 -1.32 0.60
N ARG A 422 -4.32 -2.09 -0.34
CA ARG A 422 -5.13 -3.30 -0.08
C ARG A 422 -5.98 -3.24 1.20
N LEU A 423 -6.79 -2.19 1.34
CA LEU A 423 -7.63 -1.94 2.53
C LEU A 423 -8.86 -2.83 2.58
N GLU A 424 -9.27 -3.38 1.43
CA GLU A 424 -10.41 -4.29 1.31
C GLU A 424 -10.06 -5.49 0.43
N ASP A 425 -10.75 -6.62 0.64
CA ASP A 425 -10.57 -7.84 -0.15
C ASP A 425 -10.77 -7.60 -1.67
N LYS A 426 -11.62 -6.64 -2.03
CA LYS A 426 -11.89 -6.29 -3.43
C LYS A 426 -10.78 -5.49 -4.10
N ASP A 427 -9.90 -4.83 -3.34
CA ASP A 427 -8.86 -3.94 -3.87
C ASP A 427 -7.92 -4.66 -4.84
N PHE A 428 -7.68 -5.96 -4.60
CA PHE A 428 -6.90 -6.80 -5.51
C PHE A 428 -7.54 -6.85 -6.91
N ASN A 429 -8.86 -7.03 -6.99
CA ASN A 429 -9.60 -7.08 -8.25
C ASN A 429 -9.76 -5.69 -8.87
N ASP A 430 -9.92 -4.65 -8.05
CA ASP A 430 -10.03 -3.26 -8.51
C ASP A 430 -8.72 -2.79 -9.15
N ALA A 431 -7.57 -3.05 -8.51
CA ALA A 431 -6.24 -2.76 -9.07
C ALA A 431 -6.01 -3.49 -10.40
N TYR A 432 -6.36 -4.77 -10.49
CA TYR A 432 -6.29 -5.52 -11.75
C TYR A 432 -7.16 -4.88 -12.82
N SER A 433 -8.40 -4.48 -12.49
CA SER A 433 -9.33 -3.86 -13.46
C SER A 433 -8.78 -2.55 -14.03
N LEU A 434 -8.12 -1.75 -13.20
CA LEU A 434 -7.50 -0.49 -13.63
C LEU A 434 -6.34 -0.73 -14.60
N TYR A 435 -5.41 -1.64 -14.28
CA TYR A 435 -4.29 -1.96 -15.17
C TYR A 435 -4.73 -2.66 -16.46
N ASP A 436 -5.65 -3.61 -16.35
CA ASP A 436 -6.19 -4.38 -17.47
C ASP A 436 -6.92 -3.47 -18.47
N TYR A 437 -7.69 -2.49 -17.98
CA TYR A 437 -8.29 -1.47 -18.83
C TYR A 437 -7.22 -0.57 -19.47
N ALA A 438 -6.23 -0.10 -18.69
CA ALA A 438 -5.14 0.73 -19.22
C ALA A 438 -4.40 0.03 -20.37
N GLU A 439 -4.10 -1.26 -20.24
CA GLU A 439 -3.49 -2.05 -21.30
C GLU A 439 -4.41 -2.20 -22.53
N ARG A 440 -5.66 -2.62 -22.34
CA ARG A 440 -6.59 -2.88 -23.45
C ARG A 440 -6.88 -1.63 -24.28
N THR A 441 -6.95 -0.46 -23.64
CA THR A 441 -7.32 0.80 -24.30
C THR A 441 -6.13 1.53 -24.90
N PHE A 442 -5.00 1.60 -24.20
CA PHE A 442 -3.85 2.42 -24.62
C PHE A 442 -2.67 1.60 -25.15
N GLY A 443 -2.63 0.29 -24.89
CA GLY A 443 -1.52 -0.59 -25.20
C GLY A 443 -0.35 -0.47 -24.21
N MET A 444 0.39 -1.56 -24.06
CA MET A 444 1.50 -1.67 -23.09
C MET A 444 2.68 -0.71 -23.38
N THR A 445 2.85 -0.29 -24.64
CA THR A 445 3.88 0.65 -25.09
C THR A 445 3.59 2.11 -24.72
N SER A 446 2.31 2.45 -24.49
CA SER A 446 1.86 3.80 -24.12
C SER A 446 1.98 4.10 -22.63
N PHE A 447 2.23 3.08 -21.81
CA PHE A 447 2.52 3.28 -20.39
C PHE A 447 3.71 4.25 -20.25
N PRO A 448 3.65 5.23 -19.32
CA PRO A 448 4.70 6.24 -19.17
C PRO A 448 6.10 5.61 -19.12
N LYS A 449 7.08 6.21 -19.82
CA LYS A 449 8.47 5.74 -19.76
C LYS A 449 8.95 5.73 -18.31
N GLY A 450 9.40 4.58 -17.82
CA GLY A 450 9.79 4.38 -16.42
C GLY A 450 8.66 3.99 -15.47
N ALA A 451 7.45 3.71 -15.97
CA ALA A 451 6.38 3.10 -15.18
C ALA A 451 6.77 1.67 -14.78
N ASP A 452 6.71 1.40 -13.48
CA ASP A 452 6.97 0.07 -12.96
C ASP A 452 5.77 -0.84 -13.26
N ARG A 453 6.02 -1.91 -14.01
CA ARG A 453 5.00 -2.87 -14.45
C ARG A 453 4.93 -4.11 -13.56
N SER A 454 5.77 -4.18 -12.52
CA SER A 454 5.90 -5.33 -11.63
C SER A 454 4.59 -5.65 -10.92
N TYR A 455 3.82 -4.63 -10.52
CA TYR A 455 2.52 -4.84 -9.88
C TYR A 455 1.47 -5.45 -10.79
N TYR A 456 1.43 -5.03 -12.06
CA TYR A 456 0.50 -5.61 -13.00
C TYR A 456 0.86 -7.07 -13.30
N ALA A 457 2.15 -7.36 -13.48
CA ALA A 457 2.63 -8.72 -13.68
C ALA A 457 2.37 -9.63 -12.47
N ASP A 458 2.53 -9.12 -11.25
CA ASP A 458 2.20 -9.86 -10.03
C ASP A 458 0.68 -10.15 -9.95
N LEU A 459 -0.18 -9.17 -10.24
CA LEU A 459 -1.63 -9.37 -10.33
C LEU A 459 -2.00 -10.45 -11.36
N LEU A 460 -1.39 -10.39 -12.55
CA LEU A 460 -1.61 -11.39 -13.61
C LEU A 460 -1.17 -12.79 -13.16
N THR A 461 -0.01 -12.90 -12.52
CA THR A 461 0.53 -14.17 -12.03
C THR A 461 -0.39 -14.79 -10.98
N GLN A 462 -0.85 -14.00 -10.01
CA GLN A 462 -1.78 -14.47 -8.96
C GLN A 462 -3.16 -14.86 -9.50
N ARG A 463 -3.57 -14.34 -10.67
CA ARG A 463 -4.79 -14.77 -11.39
C ARG A 463 -4.57 -15.96 -12.34
N GLY A 464 -3.34 -16.43 -12.50
CA GLY A 464 -2.99 -17.53 -13.40
C GLY A 464 -2.73 -17.12 -14.86
N TYR A 465 -2.68 -15.83 -15.18
CA TYR A 465 -2.33 -15.30 -16.51
C TYR A 465 -0.81 -15.21 -16.71
N THR A 466 -0.12 -16.34 -16.61
CA THR A 466 1.35 -16.40 -16.49
C THR A 466 2.09 -15.99 -17.75
N THR A 467 1.62 -16.40 -18.93
CA THR A 467 2.19 -15.95 -20.23
C THR A 467 2.12 -14.43 -20.37
N LYS A 468 0.97 -13.85 -20.00
CA LYS A 468 0.77 -12.40 -20.06
C LYS A 468 1.66 -11.66 -19.05
N ALA A 469 1.83 -12.21 -17.85
CA ALA A 469 2.75 -11.64 -16.87
C ALA A 469 4.20 -11.57 -17.40
N ILE A 470 4.65 -12.61 -18.13
CA ILE A 470 5.99 -12.63 -18.75
C ILE A 470 6.12 -11.61 -19.87
N GLU A 471 5.09 -11.46 -20.70
CA GLU A 471 5.02 -10.43 -21.73
C GLU A 471 5.16 -9.03 -21.11
N VAL A 472 4.38 -8.73 -20.08
CA VAL A 472 4.43 -7.47 -19.34
C VAL A 472 5.83 -7.21 -18.76
N LEU A 473 6.46 -8.23 -18.17
CA LEU A 473 7.82 -8.15 -17.62
C LEU A 473 8.92 -8.16 -18.69
N SER A 474 8.59 -8.29 -19.97
CA SER A 474 9.55 -8.19 -21.08
C SER A 474 9.74 -6.75 -21.55
N TYR A 475 8.84 -5.84 -21.17
CA TYR A 475 9.06 -4.41 -21.27
C TYR A 475 10.00 -3.94 -20.17
N LEU A 476 11.28 -3.80 -20.51
CA LEU A 476 12.34 -3.45 -19.57
C LEU A 476 12.07 -2.11 -18.87
N ASP A 477 12.23 -2.10 -17.54
CA ASP A 477 12.28 -0.85 -16.77
C ASP A 477 13.57 -0.08 -17.10
N ALA A 478 13.50 1.26 -17.13
CA ALA A 478 14.65 2.11 -17.37
C ALA A 478 15.69 2.03 -16.25
N LYS A 479 15.30 1.65 -15.03
CA LYS A 479 16.18 1.46 -13.88
C LYS A 479 16.71 0.02 -13.85
N ALA A 480 18.02 -0.12 -13.91
CA ALA A 480 18.70 -1.42 -14.03
C ALA A 480 18.43 -2.38 -12.86
N ASP A 481 18.24 -1.87 -11.65
CA ASP A 481 17.93 -2.66 -10.46
C ASP A 481 16.51 -3.27 -10.50
N ARG A 482 15.55 -2.52 -11.05
CA ARG A 482 14.19 -3.01 -11.31
C ARG A 482 14.17 -4.03 -12.44
N ALA A 483 14.85 -3.75 -13.55
CA ALA A 483 14.98 -4.69 -14.66
C ALA A 483 15.57 -6.04 -14.18
N TYR A 484 16.51 -6.01 -13.24
CA TYR A 484 17.03 -7.22 -12.62
C TYR A 484 15.99 -7.91 -11.72
N SER A 485 15.25 -7.17 -10.90
CA SER A 485 14.17 -7.73 -10.07
C SER A 485 13.02 -8.33 -10.90
N GLN A 486 12.73 -7.80 -12.09
CA GLN A 486 11.76 -8.37 -13.02
C GLN A 486 12.13 -9.81 -13.45
N GLN A 487 13.42 -10.17 -13.46
CA GLN A 487 13.85 -11.56 -13.75
C GLN A 487 13.36 -12.53 -12.66
N PHE A 488 13.38 -12.13 -11.39
CA PHE A 488 12.84 -12.92 -10.29
C PHE A 488 11.32 -12.99 -10.31
N LEU A 489 10.63 -11.92 -10.70
CA LEU A 489 9.18 -11.96 -10.89
C LEU A 489 8.75 -12.88 -12.04
N LYS A 490 9.53 -12.97 -13.12
CA LYS A 490 9.28 -13.97 -14.20
C LYS A 490 9.32 -15.40 -13.66
N LEU A 491 10.18 -15.68 -12.69
CA LEU A 491 10.22 -17.00 -12.04
C LEU A 491 8.92 -17.30 -11.27
N ASN A 492 8.19 -16.30 -10.76
CA ASN A 492 6.89 -16.55 -10.13
C ASN A 492 5.84 -17.04 -11.13
N ALA A 493 5.86 -16.51 -12.36
CA ALA A 493 4.97 -16.94 -13.44
C ALA A 493 5.21 -18.39 -13.88
N TRP A 494 6.44 -18.88 -13.72
CA TRP A 494 6.82 -20.28 -13.97
C TRP A 494 6.91 -21.15 -12.71
N ASN A 495 6.53 -20.63 -11.54
CA ASN A 495 6.59 -21.41 -10.31
C ASN A 495 5.61 -22.59 -10.41
N PRO A 496 6.01 -23.85 -10.14
CA PRO A 496 5.12 -25.00 -10.28
C PRO A 496 3.86 -24.92 -9.41
N HIS A 497 3.90 -24.21 -8.27
CA HIS A 497 2.71 -23.93 -7.45
C HIS A 497 1.70 -23.02 -8.16
N THR A 498 2.11 -22.29 -9.21
CA THR A 498 1.27 -21.39 -10.02
C THR A 498 0.69 -22.12 -11.24
N ILE A 499 1.50 -22.89 -11.96
CA ILE A 499 1.14 -23.47 -13.28
C ILE A 499 0.80 -24.96 -13.27
N GLY A 500 0.92 -25.63 -12.12
CA GLY A 500 0.62 -27.05 -11.94
C GLY A 500 1.83 -27.84 -11.46
N ASN A 501 1.62 -28.67 -10.43
CA ASN A 501 2.69 -29.38 -9.74
C ASN A 501 3.22 -30.55 -10.59
N SER A 502 4.28 -30.30 -11.37
CA SER A 502 5.05 -31.37 -12.01
C SER A 502 6.55 -31.22 -11.76
N GLU A 503 7.24 -32.37 -11.72
CA GLU A 503 8.70 -32.44 -11.57
C GLU A 503 9.44 -31.77 -12.75
N ALA A 504 8.89 -31.89 -13.97
CA ALA A 504 9.43 -31.24 -15.16
C ALA A 504 9.44 -29.70 -15.04
N LEU A 505 8.32 -29.11 -14.60
CA LEU A 505 8.21 -27.66 -14.38
C LEU A 505 9.14 -27.18 -13.26
N SER A 506 9.32 -28.01 -12.23
CA SER A 506 10.22 -27.70 -11.13
C SER A 506 11.69 -27.68 -11.59
N SER A 507 12.08 -28.63 -12.46
CA SER A 507 13.41 -28.65 -13.09
C SER A 507 13.66 -27.39 -13.94
N ILE A 508 12.66 -26.97 -14.72
CA ILE A 508 12.73 -25.73 -15.53
C ILE A 508 12.91 -24.51 -14.62
N TRP A 509 12.11 -24.39 -13.56
CA TRP A 509 12.18 -23.28 -12.62
C TRP A 509 13.55 -23.20 -11.93
N PHE A 510 14.05 -24.32 -11.39
CA PHE A 510 15.39 -24.36 -10.79
C PHE A 510 16.49 -24.10 -11.82
N SER A 511 16.34 -24.55 -13.07
CA SER A 511 17.31 -24.27 -14.13
C SER A 511 17.43 -22.76 -14.40
N ALA A 512 16.29 -22.09 -14.54
CA ALA A 512 16.22 -20.64 -14.77
C ALA A 512 16.77 -19.86 -13.57
N LEU A 513 16.40 -20.22 -12.34
CA LEU A 513 16.96 -19.61 -11.13
C LEU A 513 18.48 -19.80 -11.07
N ASN A 514 18.96 -21.01 -11.34
CA ASN A 514 20.38 -21.33 -11.27
C ASN A 514 21.21 -20.66 -12.36
N GLU A 515 20.61 -20.31 -13.49
CA GLU A 515 21.27 -19.49 -14.51
C GLU A 515 21.63 -18.11 -13.97
N LEU A 516 20.74 -17.48 -13.19
CA LEU A 516 21.01 -16.20 -12.53
C LEU A 516 22.20 -16.29 -11.56
N PHE A 517 22.28 -17.35 -10.75
CA PHE A 517 23.41 -17.59 -9.85
C PHE A 517 24.72 -17.87 -10.59
N ARG A 518 24.68 -18.73 -11.63
CA ARG A 518 25.87 -19.05 -12.44
C ARG A 518 26.41 -17.83 -13.18
N ALA A 519 25.54 -16.95 -13.67
CA ALA A 519 25.94 -15.71 -14.34
C ALA A 519 26.76 -14.78 -13.44
N GLU A 520 26.60 -14.88 -12.11
CA GLU A 520 27.35 -14.12 -11.11
C GLU A 520 28.42 -14.98 -10.40
N GLY A 521 28.70 -16.20 -10.91
CA GLY A 521 29.78 -17.07 -10.42
C GLY A 521 29.44 -17.94 -9.21
N PHE A 522 28.16 -18.11 -8.87
CA PHE A 522 27.70 -18.91 -7.72
C PHE A 522 27.15 -20.28 -8.12
N SER A 523 27.26 -21.24 -7.20
CA SER A 523 26.62 -22.56 -7.31
C SER A 523 25.10 -22.43 -7.40
N GLY A 524 24.47 -23.30 -8.19
CA GLY A 524 23.01 -23.37 -8.21
C GLY A 524 22.41 -23.92 -6.93
N LEU A 525 21.08 -23.88 -6.85
CA LEU A 525 20.23 -24.44 -5.82
C LEU A 525 19.56 -25.74 -6.30
N SER A 526 19.15 -26.56 -5.34
CA SER A 526 18.41 -27.80 -5.57
C SER A 526 17.42 -28.06 -4.44
N PRO A 527 16.31 -28.77 -4.71
CA PRO A 527 15.47 -29.28 -3.65
C PRO A 527 16.19 -30.44 -2.93
N LYS A 528 16.06 -30.52 -1.60
CA LYS A 528 16.66 -31.59 -0.79
C LYS A 528 15.83 -32.89 -0.76
N ALA A 529 14.52 -32.81 -0.99
CA ALA A 529 13.61 -33.94 -0.79
C ALA A 529 12.33 -33.92 -1.64
N HIS A 530 11.77 -32.73 -1.92
CA HIS A 530 10.50 -32.59 -2.65
C HIS A 530 10.77 -32.08 -4.07
N PRO A 531 10.12 -32.61 -5.13
CA PRO A 531 10.44 -32.20 -6.49
C PRO A 531 10.10 -30.73 -6.78
N VAL A 532 9.20 -30.13 -5.98
CA VAL A 532 8.68 -28.76 -6.15
C VAL A 532 9.43 -27.74 -5.27
N PRO A 533 9.69 -26.49 -5.73
CA PRO A 533 10.28 -25.43 -4.93
C PRO A 533 9.51 -25.19 -3.62
N ASP A 534 10.23 -25.22 -2.51
CA ASP A 534 9.69 -25.00 -1.17
C ASP A 534 10.81 -24.47 -0.27
N PHE A 535 10.51 -23.45 0.54
CA PHE A 535 11.50 -22.77 1.37
C PHE A 535 12.15 -23.72 2.37
N TYR A 536 11.37 -24.59 3.00
CA TYR A 536 11.84 -25.49 4.06
C TYR A 536 12.76 -26.61 3.52
N THR A 537 12.57 -26.99 2.25
CA THR A 537 13.38 -28.01 1.57
C THR A 537 14.51 -27.45 0.70
N LEU A 538 14.72 -26.13 0.69
CA LEU A 538 15.78 -25.51 -0.11
C LEU A 538 17.18 -25.90 0.38
N ALA A 539 18.06 -26.21 -0.58
CA ALA A 539 19.47 -26.46 -0.37
C ALA A 539 20.31 -25.90 -1.53
N GLY A 540 21.58 -25.59 -1.25
CA GLY A 540 22.53 -25.27 -2.32
C GLY A 540 23.14 -26.53 -2.93
N LYS A 541 23.47 -26.50 -4.22
CA LYS A 541 24.26 -27.55 -4.87
C LYS A 541 25.68 -27.52 -4.29
N SER A 542 26.21 -28.71 -3.98
CA SER A 542 27.53 -28.87 -3.35
C SER A 542 28.59 -28.05 -4.09
N ALA A 543 29.21 -27.11 -3.37
CA ALA A 543 30.37 -26.35 -3.81
C ALA A 543 31.60 -26.83 -3.02
N ALA A 544 32.78 -26.81 -3.65
CA ALA A 544 34.02 -27.19 -2.97
C ALA A 544 34.27 -26.28 -1.77
N HIS A 545 34.74 -26.86 -0.65
CA HIS A 545 35.07 -26.10 0.55
C HIS A 545 36.33 -25.26 0.33
N ALA A 546 36.36 -24.05 0.92
CA ALA A 546 37.60 -23.28 1.00
C ALA A 546 38.60 -24.03 1.90
N ALA A 547 39.71 -24.51 1.33
CA ALA A 547 40.71 -25.29 2.07
C ALA A 547 41.73 -24.39 2.79
N GLY A 548 42.01 -24.68 4.07
CA GLY A 548 43.21 -24.19 4.77
C GLY A 548 43.02 -23.90 6.27
N SER A 549 43.99 -24.32 7.11
CA SER A 549 44.07 -24.03 8.55
C SER A 549 44.46 -22.59 8.90
N ARG A 550 44.52 -21.68 7.90
CA ARG A 550 44.92 -20.27 8.02
C ARG A 550 43.81 -19.28 7.69
N LEU A 551 42.58 -19.75 7.45
CA LEU A 551 41.45 -18.88 7.14
C LEU A 551 40.98 -18.14 8.42
N PRO A 552 40.64 -16.84 8.36
CA PRO A 552 40.14 -16.13 9.53
C PRO A 552 38.84 -16.74 10.07
N LEU A 553 38.67 -16.70 11.39
CA LEU A 553 37.43 -17.12 12.04
C LEU A 553 36.34 -16.08 11.72
N VAL A 554 35.18 -16.55 11.28
CA VAL A 554 33.98 -15.71 11.12
C VAL A 554 32.98 -16.07 12.22
N THR A 555 32.55 -15.08 12.99
CA THR A 555 31.44 -15.28 13.94
C THR A 555 30.12 -14.84 13.29
N VAL A 556 29.13 -15.74 13.32
CA VAL A 556 27.75 -15.44 12.93
C VAL A 556 26.93 -15.26 14.20
N ILE A 557 26.31 -14.09 14.34
CA ILE A 557 25.39 -13.76 15.44
C ILE A 557 23.97 -14.07 14.99
N MET A 558 23.24 -14.88 15.75
CA MET A 558 21.85 -15.23 15.47
C MET A 558 20.97 -15.00 16.71
N PRO A 559 20.29 -13.84 16.81
CA PRO A 559 19.30 -13.62 17.86
C PRO A 559 18.02 -14.39 17.53
N ILE A 560 17.44 -15.02 18.55
CA ILE A 560 16.24 -15.86 18.39
C ILE A 560 15.24 -15.52 19.50
N TYR A 561 13.98 -15.37 19.11
CA TYR A 561 12.83 -15.39 20.02
C TYR A 561 11.74 -16.22 19.33
N GLU A 562 11.16 -17.20 20.05
CA GLU A 562 10.14 -18.13 19.55
C GLU A 562 10.59 -18.86 18.26
N PRO A 563 11.63 -19.73 18.32
CA PRO A 563 12.11 -20.48 17.17
C PRO A 563 11.01 -21.35 16.55
N ASN A 564 11.08 -21.52 15.22
CA ASN A 564 10.08 -22.24 14.42
C ASN A 564 10.76 -23.13 13.37
N ALA A 565 9.98 -23.69 12.43
CA ALA A 565 10.53 -24.55 11.38
C ALA A 565 11.53 -23.83 10.44
N ALA A 566 11.35 -22.53 10.22
CA ALA A 566 12.30 -21.73 9.44
C ALA A 566 13.65 -21.57 10.18
N THR A 567 13.65 -21.63 11.52
CA THR A 567 14.87 -21.64 12.33
C THR A 567 15.77 -22.84 12.04
N ASP A 568 15.19 -24.02 11.82
CA ASP A 568 15.96 -25.20 11.43
C ASP A 568 16.60 -25.01 10.05
N VAL A 569 15.90 -24.36 9.12
CA VAL A 569 16.40 -24.04 7.76
C VAL A 569 17.56 -23.05 7.84
N ALA A 570 17.40 -21.99 8.63
CA ALA A 570 18.41 -20.96 8.82
C ALA A 570 19.70 -21.54 9.41
N ILE A 571 19.60 -22.26 10.54
CA ILE A 571 20.75 -22.91 11.20
C ILE A 571 21.44 -23.88 10.25
N ARG A 572 20.67 -24.77 9.59
CA ARG A 572 21.20 -25.72 8.61
C ARG A 572 21.97 -25.02 7.49
N SER A 573 21.44 -23.93 6.92
CA SER A 573 22.09 -23.19 5.84
C SER A 573 23.41 -22.53 6.26
N LEU A 574 23.56 -22.16 7.54
CA LEU A 574 24.81 -21.68 8.11
C LEU A 574 25.83 -22.80 8.30
N LEU A 575 25.39 -23.98 8.75
CA LEU A 575 26.27 -25.15 8.90
C LEU A 575 26.80 -25.67 7.56
N GLU A 576 26.02 -25.47 6.49
CA GLU A 576 26.32 -25.86 5.11
C GLU A 576 27.22 -24.86 4.35
N GLN A 577 27.61 -23.75 4.98
CA GLN A 577 28.51 -22.78 4.34
C GLN A 577 29.83 -23.42 3.89
N THR A 578 30.34 -22.99 2.74
CA THR A 578 31.64 -23.40 2.15
C THR A 578 32.82 -22.94 2.99
N TRP A 579 32.67 -21.82 3.70
CA TRP A 579 33.60 -21.37 4.73
C TRP A 579 33.37 -22.16 6.02
N LYS A 580 34.32 -23.03 6.40
CA LYS A 580 34.16 -23.92 7.56
C LYS A 580 34.67 -23.37 8.89
N ASN A 581 35.57 -22.39 8.87
CA ASN A 581 36.08 -21.76 10.10
C ASN A 581 35.06 -20.76 10.65
N LEU A 582 34.00 -21.29 11.27
CA LEU A 582 32.84 -20.56 11.77
C LEU A 582 32.65 -20.76 13.28
N GLU A 583 32.25 -19.68 13.94
CA GLU A 583 31.58 -19.68 15.24
C GLU A 583 30.15 -19.19 15.02
N ILE A 584 29.14 -19.88 15.53
CA ILE A 584 27.73 -19.46 15.44
C ILE A 584 27.23 -19.23 16.85
N ILE A 585 26.99 -17.96 17.22
CA ILE A 585 26.43 -17.60 18.52
C ILE A 585 24.92 -17.47 18.36
N ILE A 586 24.18 -18.45 18.89
CA ILE A 586 22.73 -18.43 18.97
C ILE A 586 22.34 -17.88 20.34
N ILE A 587 21.61 -16.76 20.38
CA ILE A 587 21.09 -16.19 21.63
C ILE A 587 19.57 -16.26 21.63
N ASP A 588 19.02 -17.10 22.51
CA ASP A 588 17.59 -17.15 22.83
C ASP A 588 17.23 -15.99 23.77
N ASP A 589 16.50 -14.99 23.26
CA ASP A 589 16.04 -13.79 23.96
C ASP A 589 14.80 -14.09 24.83
N ALA A 590 14.93 -15.10 25.69
CA ALA A 590 13.91 -15.59 26.61
C ALA A 590 12.62 -16.08 25.91
N SER A 591 12.75 -17.00 24.94
CA SER A 591 11.56 -17.67 24.37
C SER A 591 10.72 -18.33 25.47
N PRO A 592 9.38 -18.12 25.46
CA PRO A 592 8.53 -18.50 26.57
C PRO A 592 8.37 -20.03 26.65
N ALA A 593 8.28 -20.56 27.88
CA ALA A 593 8.09 -22.00 28.11
C ALA A 593 6.66 -22.47 27.79
N VAL A 594 5.71 -21.54 27.69
CA VAL A 594 4.32 -21.76 27.26
C VAL A 594 3.96 -20.77 26.17
N ASP A 595 3.08 -21.15 25.25
CA ASP A 595 2.54 -20.23 24.25
C ASP A 595 1.44 -19.33 24.86
N GLU A 596 0.89 -18.42 24.05
CA GLU A 596 -0.19 -17.51 24.46
C GLU A 596 -1.47 -18.26 24.92
N SER A 597 -1.63 -19.54 24.57
CA SER A 597 -2.72 -20.40 24.99
C SER A 597 -2.40 -21.22 26.25
N GLY A 598 -1.23 -21.01 26.87
CA GLY A 598 -0.77 -21.72 28.06
C GLY A 598 -0.23 -23.13 27.80
N LYS A 599 0.00 -23.52 26.54
CA LYS A 599 0.52 -24.85 26.20
C LYS A 599 2.04 -24.87 26.22
N PRO A 600 2.70 -25.93 26.74
CA PRO A 600 4.15 -26.04 26.73
C PRO A 600 4.76 -25.91 25.34
N THR A 601 5.81 -25.10 25.21
CA THR A 601 6.58 -24.92 23.98
C THR A 601 7.83 -25.81 24.01
N ARG A 602 8.40 -26.06 22.83
CA ARG A 602 9.67 -26.80 22.68
C ARG A 602 10.81 -25.92 22.20
N PHE A 603 10.68 -24.61 22.37
CA PHE A 603 11.59 -23.63 21.80
C PHE A 603 13.04 -23.85 22.23
N ARG A 604 13.31 -23.92 23.53
CA ARG A 604 14.66 -24.14 24.06
C ARG A 604 15.19 -25.54 23.77
N GLU A 605 14.32 -26.55 23.70
CA GLU A 605 14.71 -27.92 23.33
C GLU A 605 15.20 -27.99 21.87
N GLN A 606 14.50 -27.32 20.96
CA GLN A 606 14.90 -27.22 19.56
C GLN A 606 16.30 -26.62 19.41
N LEU A 607 16.60 -25.52 20.13
CA LEU A 607 17.91 -24.88 20.08
C LEU A 607 19.03 -25.72 20.70
N ARG A 608 18.75 -26.39 21.85
CA ARG A 608 19.72 -27.30 22.49
C ARG A 608 20.09 -28.45 21.56
N ARG A 609 19.11 -29.04 20.86
CA ARG A 609 19.37 -30.10 19.88
C ARG A 609 20.37 -29.69 18.81
N TRP A 610 20.32 -28.45 18.34
CA TRP A 610 21.29 -27.95 17.36
C TRP A 610 22.67 -27.71 17.98
N ALA A 611 22.73 -27.13 19.18
CA ALA A 611 23.98 -26.94 19.91
C ALA A 611 24.70 -28.27 20.20
N ASP A 612 23.94 -29.31 20.55
CA ASP A 612 24.48 -30.66 20.78
C ASP A 612 24.96 -31.33 19.48
N HIS A 613 24.35 -30.97 18.34
CA HIS A 613 24.65 -31.56 17.04
C HIS A 613 25.93 -31.02 16.39
N ASP A 614 26.29 -29.74 16.61
CA ASP A 614 27.46 -29.13 15.97
C ASP A 614 28.24 -28.22 16.92
N GLN A 615 29.52 -28.54 17.14
CA GLN A 615 30.41 -27.84 18.07
C GLN A 615 30.69 -26.38 17.70
N ARG A 616 30.37 -25.95 16.46
CA ARG A 616 30.49 -24.55 16.05
C ARG A 616 29.41 -23.67 16.67
N ILE A 617 28.33 -24.27 17.20
CA ILE A 617 27.20 -23.54 17.80
C ILE A 617 27.46 -23.29 19.29
N ARG A 618 27.41 -22.03 19.68
CA ARG A 618 27.37 -21.58 21.07
C ARG A 618 25.98 -21.03 21.39
N LEU A 619 25.23 -21.77 22.19
CA LEU A 619 23.89 -21.38 22.64
C LEU A 619 23.95 -20.57 23.93
N VAL A 620 23.25 -19.44 23.97
CA VAL A 620 23.03 -18.60 25.17
C VAL A 620 21.54 -18.48 25.39
N LEU A 621 21.07 -18.71 26.62
CA LEU A 621 19.66 -18.58 27.00
C LEU A 621 19.53 -17.38 27.94
N CYS A 622 18.79 -16.34 27.51
CA CYS A 622 18.49 -15.19 28.37
C CYS A 622 17.33 -15.50 29.33
N GLU A 623 17.37 -14.89 30.51
CA GLU A 623 16.29 -14.99 31.50
C GLU A 623 15.11 -14.08 31.15
N GLU A 624 15.40 -12.92 30.57
CA GLU A 624 14.43 -11.90 30.20
C GLU A 624 14.55 -11.49 28.74
N ASN A 625 13.41 -11.14 28.12
CA ASN A 625 13.37 -10.63 26.76
C ASN A 625 13.83 -9.17 26.74
N ARG A 626 14.95 -8.89 26.08
CA ARG A 626 15.55 -7.55 25.98
C ARG A 626 15.55 -7.01 24.55
N GLY A 627 14.95 -7.72 23.60
CA GLY A 627 14.87 -7.31 22.20
C GLY A 627 16.12 -7.65 21.39
N ALA A 628 15.93 -7.78 20.07
CA ALA A 628 16.92 -8.33 19.15
C ALA A 628 18.28 -7.64 19.17
N TYR A 629 18.34 -6.30 19.25
CA TYR A 629 19.64 -5.60 19.20
C TYR A 629 20.37 -5.62 20.53
N SER A 630 19.66 -5.66 21.66
CA SER A 630 20.27 -5.86 22.97
C SER A 630 21.01 -7.19 23.04
N VAL A 631 20.37 -8.29 22.59
CA VAL A 631 21.04 -9.60 22.56
C VAL A 631 22.11 -9.69 21.46
N ARG A 632 21.95 -9.02 20.30
CA ARG A 632 23.03 -8.90 19.30
C ARG A 632 24.27 -8.23 19.89
N ASN A 633 24.11 -7.20 20.71
CA ASN A 633 25.22 -6.50 21.35
C ASN A 633 25.99 -7.42 22.30
N ASP A 634 25.29 -8.28 23.06
CA ASP A 634 25.94 -9.27 23.93
C ASP A 634 26.73 -10.29 23.11
N ALA A 635 26.12 -10.85 22.05
CA ALA A 635 26.83 -11.74 21.12
C ALA A 635 28.05 -11.06 20.47
N PHE A 636 27.95 -9.78 20.12
CA PHE A 636 29.04 -9.07 19.45
C PHE A 636 30.26 -8.89 20.36
N ARG A 637 30.04 -8.62 21.65
CA ARG A 637 31.11 -8.61 22.65
C ARG A 637 31.70 -10.00 22.88
N MET A 638 30.89 -11.05 22.76
CA MET A 638 31.33 -12.45 22.92
C MET A 638 32.05 -13.03 21.69
N ALA A 639 31.87 -12.40 20.52
CA ALA A 639 32.37 -12.90 19.24
C ALA A 639 33.90 -12.96 19.20
N LYS A 640 34.43 -14.10 18.70
CA LYS A 640 35.88 -14.35 18.60
C LYS A 640 36.43 -14.18 17.19
N GLY A 641 35.57 -14.08 16.18
CA GLY A 641 35.97 -13.97 14.79
C GLY A 641 36.74 -12.69 14.47
N GLU A 642 37.64 -12.75 13.49
CA GLU A 642 38.19 -11.54 12.86
C GLU A 642 37.08 -10.78 12.14
N PHE A 643 36.19 -11.52 11.48
CA PHE A 643 34.99 -10.98 10.86
C PHE A 643 33.74 -11.40 11.64
N VAL A 644 32.78 -10.49 11.71
CA VAL A 644 31.46 -10.72 12.32
C VAL A 644 30.37 -10.43 11.31
N THR A 645 29.33 -11.25 11.30
CA THR A 645 28.09 -11.00 10.57
C THR A 645 26.87 -11.47 11.35
N VAL A 646 25.68 -11.16 10.85
CA VAL A 646 24.40 -11.50 11.48
C VAL A 646 23.57 -12.39 10.53
N ALA A 647 22.73 -13.22 11.13
CA ALA A 647 21.75 -14.06 10.46
C ALA A 647 20.46 -14.04 11.28
N ASP A 648 19.32 -13.82 10.63
CA ASP A 648 18.01 -13.88 11.27
C ASP A 648 17.46 -15.32 11.26
N LYS A 649 16.59 -15.64 12.22
CA LYS A 649 16.10 -17.01 12.48
C LYS A 649 15.24 -17.59 11.36
N ASP A 650 14.84 -16.80 10.38
CA ASP A 650 13.90 -17.12 9.31
C ASP A 650 14.51 -16.88 7.91
N ASP A 651 15.83 -16.71 7.87
CA ASP A 651 16.59 -16.49 6.64
C ASP A 651 17.36 -17.74 6.22
N TRP A 652 17.16 -18.18 4.98
CA TRP A 652 18.04 -19.14 4.33
C TRP A 652 19.24 -18.42 3.70
N HIS A 653 20.44 -18.95 3.89
CA HIS A 653 21.68 -18.37 3.35
C HIS A 653 22.34 -19.24 2.28
N HIS A 654 22.76 -18.62 1.18
CA HIS A 654 23.48 -19.31 0.11
C HIS A 654 24.81 -19.90 0.63
N PRO A 655 25.20 -21.14 0.27
CA PRO A 655 26.41 -21.79 0.82
C PRO A 655 27.72 -21.03 0.62
N GLN A 656 27.80 -20.18 -0.40
CA GLN A 656 28.98 -19.38 -0.72
C GLN A 656 28.93 -17.95 -0.18
N ARG A 657 27.89 -17.57 0.60
CA ARG A 657 27.72 -16.21 1.12
C ARG A 657 28.90 -15.77 1.98
N ILE A 658 29.21 -16.53 3.03
CA ILE A 658 30.26 -16.15 3.99
C ILE A 658 31.64 -16.19 3.32
N GLU A 659 31.91 -17.20 2.48
CA GLU A 659 33.17 -17.28 1.74
C GLU A 659 33.37 -16.05 0.84
N TYR A 660 32.34 -15.66 0.09
CA TYR A 660 32.38 -14.48 -0.77
C TYR A 660 32.70 -13.21 0.03
N GLN A 661 31.98 -12.99 1.14
CA GLN A 661 32.18 -11.80 1.98
C GLN A 661 33.55 -11.78 2.66
N ALA A 662 34.00 -12.90 3.21
CA ALA A 662 35.31 -13.00 3.87
C ALA A 662 36.45 -12.78 2.87
N ARG A 663 36.38 -13.39 1.67
CA ARG A 663 37.37 -13.19 0.61
C ARG A 663 37.42 -11.74 0.13
N ASP A 664 36.26 -11.06 0.01
CA ASP A 664 36.22 -9.65 -0.38
C ASP A 664 36.92 -8.76 0.66
N LEU A 665 36.74 -8.99 1.96
CA LEU A 665 37.47 -8.23 3.01
C LEU A 665 38.96 -8.59 3.07
N MET A 666 39.33 -9.85 2.86
CA MET A 666 40.74 -10.28 2.82
C MET A 666 41.50 -9.68 1.63
N THR A 667 40.84 -9.63 0.46
CA THR A 667 41.45 -9.07 -0.77
C THR A 667 41.52 -7.54 -0.75
N HIS A 668 40.72 -6.88 0.08
CA HIS A 668 40.70 -5.43 0.24
C HIS A 668 40.94 -5.03 1.71
N PRO A 669 42.19 -5.05 2.21
CA PRO A 669 42.49 -4.76 3.62
C PRO A 669 42.01 -3.39 4.11
N GLY A 670 41.92 -2.39 3.23
CA GLY A 670 41.41 -1.06 3.54
C GLY A 670 39.88 -0.96 3.62
N LYS A 671 39.14 -2.05 3.31
CA LYS A 671 37.69 -2.13 3.43
C LYS A 671 37.32 -2.69 4.81
N HIS A 672 36.42 -2.00 5.52
CA HIS A 672 36.06 -2.37 6.89
C HIS A 672 34.80 -3.23 6.97
N ALA A 673 33.91 -3.16 5.96
CA ALA A 673 32.71 -3.98 5.89
C ALA A 673 32.22 -4.19 4.45
N ASN A 674 31.40 -5.22 4.24
CA ASN A 674 30.66 -5.44 3.00
C ASN A 674 29.23 -5.94 3.28
N ILE A 675 28.42 -5.98 2.23
CA ILE A 675 27.01 -6.35 2.27
C ILE A 675 26.65 -7.18 1.04
N VAL A 676 25.63 -8.02 1.16
CA VAL A 676 25.06 -8.84 0.07
C VAL A 676 23.59 -8.51 -0.16
N ASN A 677 23.06 -8.93 -1.30
CA ASN A 677 21.64 -8.83 -1.58
C ASN A 677 20.85 -9.98 -0.92
N TRP A 678 19.57 -9.73 -0.65
CA TRP A 678 18.55 -10.73 -0.32
C TRP A 678 17.29 -10.54 -1.16
N ALA A 679 16.40 -11.54 -1.13
CA ALA A 679 15.04 -11.43 -1.62
C ALA A 679 14.05 -11.97 -0.57
N ARG A 680 12.85 -11.40 -0.54
CA ARG A 680 11.76 -11.92 0.28
C ARG A 680 11.01 -12.99 -0.50
N VAL A 681 10.68 -14.09 0.16
CA VAL A 681 9.96 -15.21 -0.43
C VAL A 681 8.84 -15.66 0.50
N ASP A 682 7.79 -16.27 -0.04
CA ASP A 682 6.86 -17.07 0.75
C ASP A 682 7.34 -18.53 0.86
N GLU A 683 6.56 -19.37 1.56
CA GLU A 683 6.89 -20.79 1.75
C GLU A 683 7.03 -21.55 0.42
N GLN A 684 6.34 -21.09 -0.62
CA GLN A 684 6.30 -21.70 -1.96
C GLN A 684 7.41 -21.16 -2.88
N MET A 685 8.39 -20.44 -2.33
CA MET A 685 9.49 -19.83 -3.07
C MET A 685 9.01 -18.84 -4.14
N ARG A 686 7.87 -18.17 -3.92
CA ARG A 686 7.46 -17.03 -4.74
C ARG A 686 8.07 -15.75 -4.19
N PHE A 687 8.75 -15.04 -5.07
CA PHE A 687 9.43 -13.79 -4.75
C PHE A 687 8.44 -12.66 -4.50
N GLN A 688 8.59 -11.96 -3.38
CA GLN A 688 7.64 -10.94 -2.93
C GLN A 688 8.17 -9.55 -3.24
N ILE A 689 7.31 -8.70 -3.79
CA ILE A 689 7.58 -7.26 -3.88
C ILE A 689 7.39 -6.66 -2.49
N ARG A 690 8.42 -6.03 -1.92
CA ARG A 690 8.36 -5.39 -0.59
C ARG A 690 8.92 -3.96 -0.65
N TRP A 691 8.54 -3.16 0.35
CA TRP A 691 8.84 -1.74 0.56
C TRP A 691 10.00 -1.15 -0.26
N GLY A 692 9.66 -0.16 -1.11
CA GLY A 692 10.57 0.81 -1.72
C GLY A 692 11.67 0.26 -2.62
N PRO A 693 12.14 1.07 -3.58
CA PRO A 693 11.47 1.21 -4.88
C PRO A 693 11.03 -0.15 -5.44
N ASP A 694 9.74 -0.51 -5.31
CA ASP A 694 9.00 -1.41 -6.21
C ASP A 694 9.75 -2.65 -6.75
N ARG A 695 10.60 -3.32 -5.93
CA ARG A 695 11.53 -4.35 -6.40
C ARG A 695 11.59 -5.56 -5.46
N VAL A 696 12.20 -6.64 -5.95
CA VAL A 696 12.28 -7.94 -5.26
C VAL A 696 13.63 -8.13 -4.56
N VAL A 697 14.71 -7.67 -5.18
CA VAL A 697 16.07 -7.85 -4.69
C VAL A 697 16.57 -6.56 -4.04
N HIS A 698 17.10 -6.67 -2.82
CA HIS A 698 17.55 -5.52 -2.02
C HIS A 698 18.85 -5.83 -1.27
N PRO A 699 19.61 -4.81 -0.83
CA PRO A 699 20.68 -5.03 0.15
C PRO A 699 20.11 -5.57 1.47
N SER A 700 20.78 -6.57 2.06
CA SER A 700 20.39 -7.12 3.36
C SER A 700 21.20 -6.47 4.49
N PHE A 701 20.58 -5.57 5.25
CA PHE A 701 21.23 -4.92 6.39
C PHE A 701 21.53 -5.90 7.54
N ALA A 702 20.80 -7.02 7.62
CA ALA A 702 21.11 -8.12 8.50
C ALA A 702 22.37 -8.90 8.06
N CYS A 703 22.72 -8.91 6.77
CA CYS A 703 23.87 -9.65 6.25
C CYS A 703 25.13 -8.79 6.04
N ILE A 704 25.29 -7.70 6.80
CA ILE A 704 26.56 -6.94 6.78
C ILE A 704 27.64 -7.81 7.45
N MET A 705 28.80 -7.92 6.81
CA MET A 705 30.00 -8.51 7.41
C MET A 705 31.04 -7.43 7.61
N PHE A 706 31.64 -7.36 8.79
CA PHE A 706 32.62 -6.33 9.12
C PHE A 706 33.79 -6.84 9.95
N ARG A 707 34.90 -6.10 9.91
CA ARG A 707 36.10 -6.32 10.73
C ARG A 707 35.79 -6.02 12.20
N ARG A 708 35.74 -7.05 13.03
CA ARG A 708 35.24 -6.98 14.41
C ARG A 708 35.91 -5.88 15.23
N GLU A 709 37.24 -5.93 15.34
CA GLU A 709 37.99 -5.08 16.27
C GLU A 709 37.90 -3.60 15.91
N VAL A 710 38.20 -3.25 14.66
CA VAL A 710 38.18 -1.85 14.21
C VAL A 710 36.77 -1.25 14.26
N VAL A 711 35.75 -2.03 13.89
CA VAL A 711 34.36 -1.55 13.93
C VAL A 711 33.85 -1.42 15.35
N LEU A 712 34.12 -2.40 16.23
CA LEU A 712 33.72 -2.32 17.64
C LEU A 712 34.44 -1.19 18.38
N ASP A 713 35.72 -0.96 18.08
CA ASP A 713 36.49 0.14 18.67
C ASP A 713 35.91 1.51 18.28
N ARG A 714 35.65 1.74 16.98
CA ARG A 714 35.20 3.04 16.49
C ARG A 714 33.72 3.32 16.62
N LEU A 715 32.86 2.31 16.51
CA LEU A 715 31.40 2.45 16.56
C LEU A 715 30.80 1.96 17.87
N GLY A 716 31.48 1.08 18.60
CA GLY A 716 30.83 0.38 19.71
C GLY A 716 29.75 -0.56 19.18
N VAL A 717 28.56 -0.49 19.76
CA VAL A 717 27.47 -1.45 19.52
C VAL A 717 26.28 -0.85 18.75
N TRP A 718 25.29 -1.68 18.41
CA TRP A 718 24.00 -1.19 17.89
C TRP A 718 23.21 -0.48 18.98
N ASP A 719 22.36 0.48 18.61
CA ASP A 719 21.36 0.99 19.54
C ASP A 719 20.44 -0.15 20.03
N ALA A 720 20.16 -0.17 21.34
CA ALA A 720 19.49 -1.25 22.04
C ALA A 720 17.96 -1.17 21.89
N VAL A 721 17.49 -1.16 20.64
CA VAL A 721 16.07 -1.17 20.27
C VAL A 721 15.62 -2.56 19.81
N ARG A 722 14.31 -2.76 19.62
CA ARG A 722 13.73 -4.02 19.13
C ARG A 722 13.82 -4.16 17.61
N LYS A 723 13.87 -3.04 16.87
CA LYS A 723 13.80 -3.01 15.39
C LYS A 723 14.55 -1.81 14.79
N SER A 724 14.97 -1.93 13.53
CA SER A 724 15.61 -0.86 12.70
C SER A 724 17.03 -0.40 13.05
N ALA A 725 17.66 -0.86 14.13
CA ALA A 725 19.02 -0.43 14.47
C ALA A 725 20.08 -0.88 13.46
N ASP A 726 19.81 -1.87 12.61
CA ASP A 726 20.66 -2.26 11.48
C ASP A 726 20.87 -1.13 10.47
N ASN A 727 19.81 -0.40 10.12
CA ASN A 727 19.90 0.74 9.21
C ASN A 727 20.58 1.96 9.85
N GLU A 728 20.40 2.18 11.15
CA GLU A 728 21.15 3.19 11.92
C GLU A 728 22.65 2.85 11.88
N TYR A 729 23.00 1.63 12.29
CA TYR A 729 24.38 1.17 12.39
C TYR A 729 25.10 1.18 11.03
N ARG A 730 24.39 0.83 9.96
CA ARG A 730 24.89 0.98 8.58
C ARG A 730 25.24 2.43 8.27
N GLN A 731 24.34 3.38 8.51
CA GLN A 731 24.57 4.79 8.18
C GLN A 731 25.71 5.38 9.02
N ARG A 732 25.77 5.01 10.30
CA ARG A 732 26.85 5.41 11.19
C ARG A 732 28.19 4.83 10.75
N PHE A 733 28.22 3.58 10.31
CA PHE A 733 29.40 2.99 9.69
C PHE A 733 29.84 3.77 8.45
N GLU A 734 28.93 4.05 7.52
CA GLU A 734 29.24 4.77 6.28
C GLU A 734 29.79 6.17 6.57
N LEU A 735 29.21 6.85 7.58
CA LEU A 735 29.66 8.16 8.04
C LEU A 735 31.09 8.12 8.61
N VAL A 736 31.36 7.16 9.49
CA VAL A 736 32.60 7.09 10.28
C VAL A 736 33.80 6.59 9.48
N PHE A 737 33.56 5.68 8.54
CA PHE A 737 34.59 5.07 7.69
C PHE A 737 34.67 5.70 6.30
N GLY A 738 33.68 6.51 5.88
CA GLY A 738 33.63 7.06 4.53
C GLY A 738 33.40 6.00 3.44
N GLU A 739 32.91 4.81 3.82
CA GLU A 739 32.73 3.65 2.95
C GLU A 739 31.24 3.37 2.72
N LYS A 740 30.74 3.53 1.49
CA LYS A 740 29.37 3.14 1.17
C LYS A 740 29.22 1.62 1.08
N LEU A 741 28.22 1.08 1.76
CA LEU A 741 27.92 -0.35 1.73
C LEU A 741 26.98 -0.67 0.57
N THR A 742 27.57 -1.00 -0.57
CA THR A 742 26.84 -1.41 -1.78
C THR A 742 27.14 -2.87 -2.12
N PRO A 743 26.12 -3.72 -2.33
CA PRO A 743 26.32 -5.08 -2.81
C PRO A 743 27.01 -5.07 -4.18
N ARG A 744 28.10 -5.82 -4.33
CA ARG A 744 28.83 -5.95 -5.61
C ARG A 744 28.23 -7.02 -6.54
N VAL A 745 27.50 -7.99 -5.97
CA VAL A 745 26.82 -9.06 -6.71
C VAL A 745 25.34 -8.81 -6.75
N ARG A 746 24.70 -9.05 -7.90
CA ARG A 746 23.27 -8.75 -8.06
C ARG A 746 22.37 -9.85 -7.51
N VAL A 747 22.77 -11.12 -7.60
CA VAL A 747 21.96 -12.22 -7.06
C VAL A 747 21.79 -12.11 -5.54
N PRO A 748 20.59 -12.42 -5.01
CA PRO A 748 20.36 -12.52 -3.58
C PRO A 748 21.08 -13.75 -3.00
N LEU A 749 21.98 -13.54 -2.05
CA LEU A 749 22.68 -14.60 -1.32
C LEU A 749 22.00 -14.97 0.01
N ALA A 750 20.82 -14.39 0.26
CA ALA A 750 19.91 -14.79 1.32
C ALA A 750 18.46 -14.72 0.83
N PHE A 751 17.63 -15.66 1.28
CA PHE A 751 16.19 -15.63 1.11
C PHE A 751 15.53 -15.54 2.46
N SER A 752 14.67 -14.56 2.62
CA SER A 752 14.05 -14.27 3.90
C SER A 752 12.55 -14.54 3.81
N LEU A 753 12.08 -15.44 4.66
CA LEU A 753 10.69 -15.88 4.63
C LEU A 753 9.77 -14.74 5.08
N LEU A 754 8.66 -14.55 4.36
CA LEU A 754 7.60 -13.63 4.73
C LEU A 754 6.44 -14.44 5.32
N GLY A 755 6.22 -14.32 6.64
CA GLY A 755 5.09 -14.93 7.34
C GLY A 755 4.45 -13.96 8.34
N ASP A 756 3.27 -14.33 8.85
CA ASP A 756 2.44 -13.46 9.72
C ASP A 756 3.14 -13.08 11.05
N GLY A 757 4.08 -13.89 11.52
CA GLY A 757 4.84 -13.67 12.77
C GLY A 757 6.10 -12.80 12.65
N ASN A 758 6.39 -12.19 11.49
CA ASN A 758 7.60 -11.38 11.33
C ASN A 758 7.50 -10.05 12.07
N LEU A 759 8.50 -9.69 12.88
CA LEU A 759 8.54 -8.44 13.67
C LEU A 759 8.33 -7.14 12.85
N THR A 760 8.46 -7.22 11.53
CA THR A 760 8.39 -6.09 10.60
C THR A 760 7.19 -6.15 9.64
N SER A 761 6.29 -7.14 9.78
CA SER A 761 5.13 -7.31 8.89
C SER A 761 4.12 -6.17 9.03
N SER A 762 3.83 -5.74 10.24
CA SER A 762 2.94 -4.58 10.53
C SER A 762 3.59 -3.22 10.25
N ASP A 763 4.92 -3.17 10.17
CA ASP A 763 5.66 -1.92 10.02
C ASP A 763 5.85 -1.48 8.56
N PHE A 764 5.68 -2.39 7.61
CA PHE A 764 5.95 -2.15 6.20
C PHE A 764 4.87 -2.75 5.32
N GLY A 765 4.24 -1.89 4.51
CA GLY A 765 3.39 -2.29 3.39
C GLY A 765 4.02 -1.89 2.06
N LEU A 766 3.34 -2.19 0.95
CA LEU A 766 3.73 -1.75 -0.38
C LEU A 766 3.63 -0.21 -0.46
N GLY A 767 4.77 0.48 -0.36
CA GLY A 767 4.78 1.94 -0.30
C GLY A 767 4.25 2.55 1.01
N TYR A 768 4.06 1.74 2.05
CA TYR A 768 3.74 2.17 3.41
C TYR A 768 4.91 1.86 4.35
N ARG A 769 5.26 2.82 5.21
CA ARG A 769 6.23 2.66 6.29
C ARG A 769 5.61 3.20 7.56
N HIS A 770 5.67 2.42 8.63
CA HIS A 770 5.16 2.83 9.92
C HIS A 770 5.85 4.13 10.39
N PRO A 771 5.09 5.15 10.81
CA PRO A 771 5.62 6.46 11.17
C PRO A 771 6.73 6.43 12.24
N ASP A 772 6.63 5.56 13.27
CA ASP A 772 7.70 5.40 14.27
C ASP A 772 9.08 5.08 13.66
N ARG A 773 9.14 4.36 12.53
CA ARG A 773 10.42 4.14 11.83
C ARG A 773 10.99 5.40 11.24
N GLU A 774 10.15 6.38 10.92
CA GLU A 774 10.58 7.69 10.45
C GLU A 774 11.05 8.54 11.61
N VAL A 775 10.31 8.56 12.73
CA VAL A 775 10.71 9.28 13.95
C VAL A 775 12.07 8.78 14.46
N TYR A 776 12.25 7.46 14.53
CA TYR A 776 13.53 6.86 14.89
C TYR A 776 14.64 7.23 13.90
N GLN A 777 14.33 7.24 12.59
CA GLN A 777 15.30 7.66 11.57
C GLN A 777 15.70 9.12 11.70
N TRP A 778 14.74 9.98 11.98
CA TRP A 778 14.99 11.39 12.20
C TRP A 778 15.90 11.61 13.41
N ALA A 779 15.58 10.96 14.53
CA ALA A 779 16.35 11.05 15.76
C ALA A 779 17.83 10.67 15.57
N TYR A 780 18.13 9.50 14.98
CA TYR A 780 19.53 9.14 14.74
C TYR A 780 20.19 9.98 13.64
N SER A 781 19.44 10.47 12.65
CA SER A 781 20.02 11.34 11.61
C SER A 781 20.51 12.65 12.20
N ARG A 782 19.81 13.19 13.20
CA ARG A 782 20.24 14.38 13.94
C ARG A 782 21.49 14.11 14.76
N TRP A 783 21.53 12.98 15.47
CA TRP A 783 22.74 12.55 16.17
C TRP A 783 23.93 12.34 15.21
N HIS A 784 23.71 11.78 14.02
CA HIS A 784 24.73 11.64 12.98
C HIS A 784 25.29 12.99 12.50
N GLN A 785 24.47 14.04 12.44
CA GLN A 785 24.97 15.40 12.18
C GLN A 785 25.84 15.92 13.34
N GLN A 786 25.53 15.57 14.59
CA GLN A 786 26.36 15.94 15.72
C GLN A 786 27.69 15.17 15.73
N ILE A 787 27.71 13.91 15.28
CA ILE A 787 28.94 13.14 15.03
C ILE A 787 29.83 13.88 14.02
N GLN A 788 29.26 14.40 12.93
CA GLN A 788 29.99 15.22 11.96
C GLN A 788 30.61 16.48 12.59
N ASN A 789 29.98 17.00 13.65
CA ASN A 789 30.42 18.17 14.40
C ASN A 789 31.29 17.84 15.62
N GLY A 790 31.78 16.60 15.74
CA GLY A 790 32.75 16.19 16.75
C GLY A 790 32.19 15.40 17.94
N GLN A 791 30.89 15.07 17.97
CA GLN A 791 30.35 14.13 18.97
C GLN A 791 30.87 12.71 18.70
N THR A 792 30.99 11.90 19.76
CA THR A 792 31.44 10.52 19.63
C THR A 792 30.46 9.69 18.79
N PRO A 793 30.93 8.92 17.79
CA PRO A 793 30.11 7.93 17.09
C PRO A 793 29.93 6.62 17.86
N ARG A 794 30.58 6.47 19.00
CA ARG A 794 30.71 5.20 19.73
C ARG A 794 29.57 5.03 20.74
N LEU A 795 28.80 3.94 20.63
CA LEU A 795 27.77 3.56 21.61
C LEU A 795 28.26 2.42 22.50
N GLU A 796 28.18 2.59 23.83
CA GLU A 796 28.74 1.63 24.80
C GLU A 796 27.74 0.64 25.41
N GLY A 797 26.45 1.00 25.47
CA GLY A 797 25.46 0.28 26.28
C GLY A 797 24.03 0.74 26.03
N PRO A 798 23.10 0.49 26.97
CA PRO A 798 21.67 0.79 26.80
C PRO A 798 21.32 2.29 26.92
N ALA A 799 22.26 3.12 27.40
CA ALA A 799 22.09 4.58 27.38
C ALA A 799 22.10 5.07 25.93
N ARG A 800 21.08 5.83 25.54
CA ARG A 800 20.89 6.30 24.16
C ARG A 800 21.28 7.76 24.02
N GLU A 801 21.94 8.07 22.92
CA GLU A 801 22.31 9.45 22.54
C GLU A 801 21.15 10.20 21.84
N PHE A 802 20.11 9.46 21.42
CA PHE A 802 18.97 10.00 20.68
C PHE A 802 17.68 9.27 21.04
N TYR A 803 16.55 9.89 20.68
CA TYR A 803 15.21 9.38 20.98
C TYR A 803 14.87 8.10 20.21
N ALA A 804 14.25 7.15 20.90
CA ALA A 804 13.60 5.99 20.30
C ALA A 804 12.11 5.98 20.70
N PRO A 805 11.18 5.83 19.74
CA PRO A 805 9.75 5.70 20.03
C PRO A 805 9.48 4.55 21.01
N PRO A 806 8.45 4.63 21.89
CA PRO A 806 8.14 3.58 22.85
C PRO A 806 8.05 2.18 22.23
N ALA A 807 7.44 2.03 21.06
CA ALA A 807 7.32 0.76 20.33
C ALA A 807 8.67 0.14 19.89
N PHE A 808 9.77 0.89 20.00
CA PHE A 808 11.13 0.43 19.69
C PHE A 808 11.91 0.03 20.95
N ARG A 809 11.46 0.45 22.14
CA ARG A 809 12.21 0.23 23.38
C ARG A 809 12.07 -1.23 23.84
N PRO A 810 13.12 -1.79 24.49
CA PRO A 810 13.19 -3.23 24.79
C PRO A 810 12.31 -3.66 25.98
N ASP A 811 12.02 -2.75 26.90
CA ASP A 811 11.17 -2.92 28.08
C ASP A 811 9.71 -3.21 27.68
N ARG A 812 9.34 -4.49 27.79
CA ARG A 812 7.96 -4.99 27.60
C ARG A 812 7.05 -4.73 28.81
N ALA A 813 7.59 -4.18 29.90
CA ALA A 813 6.87 -4.00 31.16
C ALA A 813 5.65 -3.11 30.89
N ASP A 814 4.47 -3.74 30.85
CA ASP A 814 3.14 -3.20 30.62
C ASP A 814 3.11 -1.97 29.72
N GLN A 815 2.61 -2.11 28.48
CA GLN A 815 2.19 -0.96 27.67
C GLN A 815 1.10 -0.20 28.44
N CYS A 816 1.51 0.61 29.41
CA CYS A 816 0.68 1.63 30.00
C CYS A 816 0.48 2.59 28.86
N VAL A 817 -0.69 2.49 28.21
CA VAL A 817 -1.13 3.40 27.17
C VAL A 817 -0.81 4.81 27.67
N ALA A 818 0.11 5.49 27.00
CA ALA A 818 0.64 6.74 27.52
C ALA A 818 -0.51 7.74 27.62
N HIS A 819 -0.73 8.27 28.82
CA HIS A 819 -1.72 9.30 29.05
C HIS A 819 -1.07 10.69 28.93
N TYR A 820 -1.77 11.63 28.29
CA TYR A 820 -1.36 13.02 28.09
C TYR A 820 -2.48 13.98 28.53
N ASP A 821 -2.11 15.11 29.10
CA ASP A 821 -3.09 16.16 29.42
C ASP A 821 -3.65 16.81 28.13
N VAL A 822 -2.79 16.97 27.12
CA VAL A 822 -3.17 17.55 25.83
C VAL A 822 -2.31 17.00 24.69
N VAL A 823 -2.96 16.72 23.56
CA VAL A 823 -2.29 16.35 22.31
C VAL A 823 -2.60 17.38 21.24
N PHE A 824 -1.57 18.01 20.69
CA PHE A 824 -1.70 18.94 19.55
C PHE A 824 -1.55 18.19 18.23
N ILE A 825 -2.50 18.38 17.32
CA ILE A 825 -2.58 17.69 16.03
C ILE A 825 -2.55 18.74 14.92
N SER A 826 -1.52 18.72 14.08
CA SER A 826 -1.33 19.69 12.99
C SER A 826 -0.36 19.20 11.90
N GLU A 827 -0.21 19.98 10.83
CA GLU A 827 0.93 19.88 9.89
C GLU A 827 2.09 20.71 10.45
N PHE A 828 2.87 20.10 11.33
CA PHE A 828 3.97 20.79 12.00
C PHE A 828 5.17 21.08 11.09
N GLY A 829 5.15 20.63 9.83
CA GLY A 829 6.17 20.96 8.85
C GLY A 829 6.02 22.34 8.22
N LEU A 830 4.90 23.05 8.46
CA LEU A 830 4.69 24.42 7.96
C LEU A 830 5.70 25.38 8.61
N LEU A 831 6.17 26.36 7.84
CA LEU A 831 7.10 27.39 8.29
C LEU A 831 6.35 28.70 8.59
N GLY A 832 6.99 29.66 9.26
CA GLY A 832 6.40 30.99 9.48
C GLY A 832 5.37 31.03 10.60
N GLY A 833 4.29 31.80 10.40
CA GLY A 833 3.30 32.09 11.44
C GLY A 833 2.65 30.86 12.05
N ALA A 834 2.37 29.84 11.24
CA ALA A 834 1.78 28.57 11.71
C ALA A 834 2.73 27.81 12.67
N ALA A 835 4.03 27.76 12.37
CA ALA A 835 5.02 27.14 13.26
C ALA A 835 5.15 27.91 14.57
N LEU A 836 5.21 29.24 14.50
CA LEU A 836 5.32 30.10 15.68
C LEU A 836 4.08 29.97 16.57
N ALA A 837 2.87 29.96 15.98
CA ALA A 837 1.61 29.73 16.70
C ALA A 837 1.60 28.40 17.46
N ALA A 838 1.86 27.31 16.74
CA ALA A 838 1.95 25.99 17.34
C ALA A 838 3.03 25.92 18.43
N GLN A 839 4.21 26.51 18.20
CA GLN A 839 5.29 26.53 19.18
C GLN A 839 4.88 27.24 20.48
N ALA A 840 4.26 28.41 20.39
CA ALA A 840 3.86 29.17 21.57
C ALA A 840 2.77 28.46 22.37
N GLU A 841 1.80 27.85 21.69
CA GLU A 841 0.71 27.07 22.28
C GLU A 841 1.25 25.83 23.03
N ILE A 842 2.08 25.03 22.38
CA ILE A 842 2.71 23.84 22.98
C ILE A 842 3.61 24.24 24.16
N ALA A 843 4.42 25.29 23.99
CA ALA A 843 5.31 25.76 25.05
C ALA A 843 4.54 26.29 26.27
N ALA A 844 3.41 26.97 26.06
CA ALA A 844 2.56 27.44 27.15
C ALA A 844 1.94 26.28 27.94
N ALA A 845 1.45 25.25 27.25
CA ALA A 845 0.93 24.05 27.88
C ALA A 845 2.02 23.33 28.70
N ALA A 846 3.20 23.11 28.12
CA ALA A 846 4.32 22.46 28.80
C ALA A 846 4.81 23.26 30.02
N ALA A 847 4.93 24.59 29.90
CA ALA A 847 5.33 25.46 30.99
C ALA A 847 4.33 25.50 32.15
N ALA A 848 3.05 25.17 31.89
CA ALA A 848 2.02 25.01 32.91
C ALA A 848 2.07 23.65 33.64
N GLY A 849 3.05 22.80 33.32
CA GLY A 849 3.22 21.48 33.92
C GLY A 849 2.31 20.40 33.33
N LEU A 850 1.65 20.68 32.20
CA LEU A 850 0.85 19.68 31.49
C LEU A 850 1.78 18.70 30.77
N LYS A 851 1.40 17.43 30.72
CA LYS A 851 2.07 16.43 29.90
C LYS A 851 1.56 16.53 28.47
N VAL A 852 2.42 17.05 27.58
CA VAL A 852 2.06 17.39 26.19
C VAL A 852 2.61 16.39 25.20
N ALA A 853 1.82 16.07 24.18
CA ALA A 853 2.32 15.41 22.97
C ALA A 853 1.94 16.18 21.69
N ILE A 854 2.75 15.99 20.66
CA ILE A 854 2.46 16.42 19.29
C ILE A 854 2.21 15.21 18.40
N MET A 855 1.20 15.32 17.54
CA MET A 855 0.89 14.33 16.52
C MET A 855 0.90 15.00 15.14
N PRO A 856 2.05 14.96 14.43
CA PRO A 856 2.14 15.47 13.06
C PRO A 856 1.30 14.61 12.11
N LEU A 857 0.30 15.25 11.48
CA LEU A 857 -0.45 14.70 10.36
C LEU A 857 -0.06 15.42 9.08
N ARG A 858 -0.14 14.72 7.96
CA ARG A 858 0.32 15.26 6.68
C ARG A 858 -0.82 15.75 5.82
N GLY A 859 -0.79 17.03 5.53
CA GLY A 859 -1.75 17.68 4.64
C GLY A 859 -1.40 17.51 3.17
N VAL A 860 -2.40 17.64 2.31
CA VAL A 860 -2.19 17.75 0.85
C VAL A 860 -1.86 19.16 0.38
N GLN A 861 -2.06 20.15 1.25
CA GLN A 861 -1.91 21.56 0.90
C GLN A 861 -0.45 21.97 0.63
N SER A 862 0.50 21.41 1.37
CA SER A 862 1.91 21.78 1.25
C SER A 862 2.84 20.56 1.15
N PRO A 863 3.23 20.15 -0.07
CA PRO A 863 4.18 19.05 -0.29
C PRO A 863 5.52 19.22 0.41
N THR A 864 5.99 20.46 0.56
CA THR A 864 7.27 20.77 1.20
C THR A 864 7.17 20.68 2.71
N ALA A 865 6.08 21.18 3.32
CA ALA A 865 5.79 20.98 4.74
C ALA A 865 5.69 19.49 5.09
N ALA A 866 4.87 18.76 4.31
CA ALA A 866 4.71 17.33 4.50
C ALA A 866 6.06 16.61 4.46
N LYS A 867 6.99 16.97 3.56
CA LYS A 867 8.35 16.41 3.50
C LYS A 867 9.23 16.79 4.70
N ARG A 868 9.09 18.00 5.22
CA ARG A 868 9.88 18.54 6.36
C ARG A 868 9.50 17.87 7.68
N ARG A 869 8.24 17.46 7.85
CA ARG A 869 7.67 16.83 9.06
C ARG A 869 7.51 17.79 10.24
N LEU A 870 8.60 18.38 10.72
CA LEU A 870 8.61 19.36 11.82
C LEU A 870 9.38 20.61 11.38
N ALA A 871 8.82 21.79 11.66
CA ALA A 871 9.55 23.04 11.64
C ALA A 871 10.61 23.05 12.75
N PRO A 872 11.75 23.76 12.57
CA PRO A 872 12.82 23.83 13.56
C PRO A 872 12.34 24.19 14.97
N GLU A 873 11.36 25.08 15.07
CA GLU A 873 10.76 25.55 16.34
C GLU A 873 10.02 24.44 17.09
N ILE A 874 9.33 23.56 16.36
CA ILE A 874 8.59 22.42 16.92
C ILE A 874 9.55 21.28 17.24
N GLU A 875 10.55 21.05 16.38
CA GLU A 875 11.61 20.07 16.62
C GLU A 875 12.34 20.37 17.93
N GLN A 876 12.64 21.64 18.20
CA GLN A 876 13.32 22.05 19.44
C GLN A 876 12.51 21.70 20.70
N LEU A 877 11.17 21.90 20.69
CA LEU A 877 10.31 21.51 21.81
C LEU A 877 10.36 20.01 22.10
N TRP A 878 10.45 19.19 21.05
CA TRP A 878 10.60 17.74 21.21
C TRP A 878 11.97 17.37 21.75
N LEU A 879 13.04 18.00 21.25
CA LEU A 879 14.41 17.75 21.71
C LEU A 879 14.61 18.16 23.18
N ASP A 880 14.00 19.26 23.61
CA ASP A 880 14.04 19.75 24.99
C ASP A 880 13.15 18.93 25.95
N GLY A 881 12.38 17.97 25.43
CA GLY A 881 11.44 17.16 26.20
C GLY A 881 10.19 17.91 26.65
N ALA A 882 9.92 19.09 26.08
CA ALA A 882 8.72 19.88 26.37
C ALA A 882 7.45 19.25 25.76
N ALA A 883 7.59 18.48 24.69
CA ALA A 883 6.51 17.68 24.11
C ALA A 883 7.02 16.34 23.57
N GLU A 884 6.24 15.27 23.74
CA GLU A 884 6.55 13.97 23.14
C GLU A 884 6.00 13.88 21.70
N TRP A 885 6.80 13.37 20.77
CA TRP A 885 6.31 13.06 19.42
C TRP A 885 5.64 11.69 19.42
N ILE A 886 4.30 11.69 19.28
CA ILE A 886 3.50 10.49 19.03
C ILE A 886 3.02 10.41 17.58
N THR A 887 2.84 9.20 17.08
CA THR A 887 2.38 8.97 15.71
C THR A 887 0.92 8.56 15.70
N TRP A 888 0.25 8.70 14.55
CA TRP A 888 -1.19 8.51 14.44
C TRP A 888 -1.68 7.10 14.83
N ASN A 889 -0.81 6.10 14.84
CA ASN A 889 -1.10 4.73 15.24
C ASN A 889 -0.46 4.33 16.58
N THR A 890 0.17 5.28 17.30
CA THR A 890 0.61 5.09 18.67
C THR A 890 -0.62 4.96 19.56
N GLU A 891 -0.73 3.87 20.34
CA GLU A 891 -1.76 3.74 21.36
C GLU A 891 -1.50 4.74 22.50
N ALA A 892 -2.39 5.71 22.66
CA ALA A 892 -2.30 6.76 23.67
C ALA A 892 -3.70 7.16 24.15
N THR A 893 -3.76 7.76 25.34
CA THR A 893 -4.96 8.44 25.84
C THR A 893 -4.66 9.91 26.07
N ALA A 894 -5.67 10.77 25.94
CA ALA A 894 -5.54 12.16 26.32
C ALA A 894 -6.83 12.74 26.89
N ASP A 895 -6.71 13.71 27.78
CA ASP A 895 -7.90 14.45 28.23
C ASP A 895 -8.45 15.36 27.11
N LEU A 896 -7.56 15.92 26.29
CA LEU A 896 -7.92 16.79 25.18
C LEU A 896 -7.03 16.57 23.95
N ALA A 897 -7.65 16.43 22.78
CA ALA A 897 -6.98 16.53 21.48
C ALA A 897 -7.34 17.87 20.79
N VAL A 898 -6.32 18.65 20.41
CA VAL A 898 -6.50 19.94 19.74
C VAL A 898 -6.08 19.81 18.27
N LEU A 899 -7.05 19.80 17.36
CA LEU A 899 -6.82 19.83 15.92
C LEU A 899 -6.62 21.28 15.46
N CYS A 900 -5.36 21.67 15.24
CA CYS A 900 -4.99 23.06 14.96
C CYS A 900 -5.20 23.49 13.50
N TRP A 901 -5.42 22.52 12.60
CA TRP A 901 -5.57 22.77 11.15
C TRP A 901 -6.72 21.92 10.57
N PRO A 902 -7.93 22.48 10.44
CA PRO A 902 -9.14 21.74 10.03
C PRO A 902 -8.99 20.99 8.71
N ALA A 903 -8.26 21.57 7.75
CA ALA A 903 -8.10 20.99 6.41
C ALA A 903 -7.40 19.62 6.39
N LEU A 904 -6.73 19.23 7.48
CA LEU A 904 -6.16 17.88 7.64
C LEU A 904 -7.22 16.77 7.58
N MET A 905 -8.45 17.07 7.97
CA MET A 905 -9.56 16.11 7.92
C MET A 905 -10.17 15.95 6.52
N GLY A 906 -9.74 16.76 5.54
CA GLY A 906 -10.20 16.65 4.15
C GLY A 906 -9.80 15.33 3.48
N LEU A 907 -8.71 14.69 3.93
CA LEU A 907 -8.27 13.35 3.54
C LEU A 907 -8.01 12.50 4.78
N LYS A 908 -9.08 12.11 5.48
CA LYS A 908 -8.96 11.34 6.71
C LYS A 908 -8.19 10.02 6.49
N PRO A 909 -7.40 9.57 7.47
CA PRO A 909 -6.80 8.23 7.45
C PRO A 909 -7.88 7.13 7.36
N ALA A 910 -7.58 6.01 6.69
CA ALA A 910 -8.52 4.90 6.60
C ALA A 910 -8.63 4.07 7.89
N ALA A 911 -7.62 4.11 8.74
CA ALA A 911 -7.59 3.46 10.03
C ALA A 911 -7.90 4.48 11.15
N PRO A 912 -8.58 4.07 12.23
CA PRO A 912 -8.77 4.93 13.40
C PRO A 912 -7.41 5.31 14.01
N LEU A 913 -7.35 6.47 14.67
CA LEU A 913 -6.15 6.87 15.39
C LEU A 913 -5.93 5.94 16.59
N GLY A 914 -4.67 5.71 16.94
CA GLY A 914 -4.29 5.04 18.19
C GLY A 914 -4.56 5.92 19.44
N LEU A 915 -4.85 7.21 19.24
CA LEU A 915 -5.20 8.14 20.29
C LEU A 915 -6.70 8.05 20.64
N LYS A 916 -6.99 7.80 21.91
CA LYS A 916 -8.32 7.98 22.50
C LYS A 916 -8.33 9.25 23.32
N ALA A 917 -9.07 10.26 22.89
CA ALA A 917 -9.19 11.52 23.60
C ALA A 917 -10.57 11.63 24.26
N ASP A 918 -10.63 12.12 25.50
CA ASP A 918 -11.88 12.35 26.21
C ASP A 918 -12.64 13.55 25.59
N GLY A 919 -11.91 14.60 25.18
CA GLY A 919 -12.43 15.73 24.41
C GLY A 919 -11.64 16.01 23.13
N VAL A 920 -12.30 16.60 22.13
CA VAL A 920 -11.67 17.04 20.88
C VAL A 920 -12.07 18.47 20.58
N THR A 921 -11.09 19.35 20.37
CA THR A 921 -11.32 20.73 19.93
C THR A 921 -10.72 20.95 18.55
N ILE A 922 -11.52 21.42 17.61
CA ILE A 922 -11.09 21.87 16.28
C ILE A 922 -10.88 23.38 16.33
N VAL A 923 -9.64 23.81 16.09
CA VAL A 923 -9.31 25.24 15.99
C VAL A 923 -9.51 25.67 14.54
N ALA A 924 -10.57 26.45 14.30
CA ALA A 924 -10.80 27.12 13.02
C ALA A 924 -9.80 28.27 12.89
N ASN A 925 -8.66 27.98 12.27
CA ASN A 925 -7.52 28.90 12.14
C ASN A 925 -7.63 29.87 10.95
N GLN A 926 -8.63 29.70 10.09
CA GLN A 926 -8.91 30.52 8.92
C GLN A 926 -10.39 30.40 8.54
N LEU A 927 -10.87 31.24 7.62
CA LEU A 927 -12.22 31.15 7.08
C LEU A 927 -12.43 29.82 6.30
N PRO A 928 -13.62 29.19 6.37
CA PRO A 928 -13.90 27.95 5.62
C PRO A 928 -13.84 28.13 4.09
N THR A 929 -14.17 29.30 3.57
CA THR A 929 -14.14 29.60 2.12
C THR A 929 -12.87 30.34 1.74
N GLY A 930 -12.08 29.75 0.85
CA GLY A 930 -10.88 30.35 0.25
C GLY A 930 -11.21 31.16 -1.01
N THR A 931 -10.22 31.92 -1.49
CA THR A 931 -10.53 33.16 -2.20
C THR A 931 -10.08 33.24 -3.66
N ARG A 932 -9.18 32.37 -4.13
CA ARG A 932 -8.63 32.46 -5.50
C ARG A 932 -9.25 31.54 -6.56
N SER A 933 -10.28 30.75 -6.22
CA SER A 933 -11.05 29.98 -7.23
C SER A 933 -12.32 29.31 -6.67
N GLN A 934 -13.22 30.00 -5.95
CA GLN A 934 -14.37 29.34 -5.28
C GLN A 934 -13.98 28.08 -4.45
N ALA A 935 -12.70 27.92 -4.10
CA ALA A 935 -12.17 26.73 -3.45
C ALA A 935 -12.32 26.92 -1.94
N GLN A 936 -12.98 25.98 -1.28
CA GLN A 936 -13.07 25.97 0.18
C GLN A 936 -11.68 25.67 0.78
N ASN A 937 -11.25 26.45 1.79
CA ASN A 937 -10.07 26.14 2.59
C ASN A 937 -10.28 24.81 3.33
N PHE A 938 -11.50 24.64 3.87
CA PHE A 938 -12.02 23.39 4.40
C PHE A 938 -13.55 23.45 4.40
N ASP A 939 -14.20 22.29 4.33
CA ASP A 939 -15.65 22.16 4.49
C ASP A 939 -15.98 21.84 5.95
N VAL A 940 -16.72 22.73 6.62
CA VAL A 940 -17.01 22.63 8.06
C VAL A 940 -17.71 21.32 8.39
N GLN A 941 -18.75 20.94 7.64
CA GLN A 941 -19.52 19.72 7.90
C GLN A 941 -18.68 18.46 7.66
N GLN A 942 -17.86 18.46 6.60
CA GLN A 942 -16.97 17.35 6.30
C GLN A 942 -15.92 17.17 7.40
N VAL A 943 -15.28 18.27 7.83
CA VAL A 943 -14.27 18.24 8.89
C VAL A 943 -14.90 17.76 10.19
N ASP A 944 -16.10 18.27 10.54
CA ASP A 944 -16.83 17.89 11.75
C ASP A 944 -17.06 16.38 11.82
N LEU A 945 -17.68 15.85 10.77
CA LEU A 945 -18.01 14.43 10.65
C LEU A 945 -16.76 13.56 10.61
N ALA A 946 -15.71 14.01 9.91
CA ALA A 946 -14.46 13.27 9.82
C ALA A 946 -13.75 13.20 11.18
N ALA A 947 -13.70 14.30 11.93
CA ALA A 947 -13.13 14.32 13.27
C ALA A 947 -13.93 13.41 14.22
N GLU A 948 -15.25 13.50 14.23
CA GLU A 948 -16.10 12.62 15.06
C GLU A 948 -15.87 11.13 14.72
N GLN A 949 -15.79 10.79 13.43
CA GLN A 949 -15.49 9.41 13.01
C GLN A 949 -14.09 8.93 13.42
N VAL A 950 -13.12 9.84 13.43
CA VAL A 950 -11.71 9.52 13.68
C VAL A 950 -11.43 9.38 15.17
N PHE A 951 -11.99 10.26 16.01
CA PHE A 951 -11.76 10.27 17.45
C PHE A 951 -12.87 9.56 18.25
N GLY A 952 -14.05 9.34 17.66
CA GLY A 952 -15.19 8.71 18.33
C GLY A 952 -15.95 9.64 19.29
N VAL A 953 -15.60 10.92 19.33
CA VAL A 953 -16.19 11.96 20.17
C VAL A 953 -16.56 13.14 19.27
N ALA A 954 -17.73 13.75 19.49
CA ALA A 954 -18.14 14.93 18.76
C ALA A 954 -17.23 16.12 19.11
N PRO A 955 -16.64 16.81 18.14
CA PRO A 955 -15.67 17.86 18.43
C PRO A 955 -16.34 19.17 18.86
N GLU A 956 -15.73 19.89 19.78
CA GLU A 956 -15.98 21.31 19.98
C GLU A 956 -15.20 22.13 18.96
N TRP A 957 -15.69 23.32 18.63
CA TRP A 957 -15.05 24.26 17.71
C TRP A 957 -14.59 25.50 18.44
N ALA A 958 -13.36 25.91 18.14
CA ALA A 958 -12.78 27.13 18.67
C ALA A 958 -12.36 28.04 17.50
N ALA A 959 -12.92 29.24 17.42
CA ALA A 959 -12.59 30.20 16.38
C ALA A 959 -11.40 31.08 16.79
N GLN A 960 -10.49 31.39 15.87
CA GLN A 960 -9.37 32.31 16.15
C GLN A 960 -9.73 33.80 16.02
N SER A 961 -10.92 34.11 15.52
CA SER A 961 -11.46 35.47 15.48
C SER A 961 -12.99 35.50 15.43
N PRO A 962 -13.63 36.62 15.79
CA PRO A 962 -15.08 36.77 15.70
C PRO A 962 -15.66 36.53 14.30
N ALA A 963 -14.92 36.88 13.24
CA ALA A 963 -15.37 36.66 11.87
C ALA A 963 -15.34 35.18 11.48
N VAL A 964 -14.32 34.43 11.93
CA VAL A 964 -14.26 32.98 11.74
C VAL A 964 -15.38 32.30 12.52
N GLU A 965 -15.66 32.77 13.74
CA GLU A 965 -16.76 32.30 14.57
C GLU A 965 -18.11 32.48 13.87
N GLU A 966 -18.39 33.67 13.34
CA GLU A 966 -19.59 33.96 12.56
C GLU A 966 -19.72 33.01 11.35
N ALA A 967 -18.61 32.73 10.66
CA ALA A 967 -18.60 31.84 9.51
C ALA A 967 -18.92 30.38 9.86
N ILE A 968 -18.46 29.87 11.02
CA ILE A 968 -18.74 28.48 11.45
C ILE A 968 -20.10 28.32 12.14
N ARG A 969 -20.66 29.39 12.72
CA ARG A 969 -22.01 29.38 13.36
C ARG A 969 -23.14 28.96 12.43
N ALA A 970 -22.94 29.10 11.12
CA ALA A 970 -23.90 28.62 10.12
C ALA A 970 -23.97 27.08 10.01
N TRP A 971 -22.97 26.37 10.55
CA TRP A 971 -22.76 24.94 10.33
C TRP A 971 -22.62 24.12 11.61
N VAL A 972 -22.17 24.74 12.71
CA VAL A 972 -21.94 24.12 14.02
C VAL A 972 -22.92 24.69 15.04
N SER A 973 -23.53 23.82 15.85
CA SER A 973 -24.46 24.25 16.91
C SER A 973 -23.78 25.18 17.91
N PRO A 974 -24.45 26.25 18.40
CA PRO A 974 -23.87 27.20 19.33
C PRO A 974 -23.28 26.59 20.60
N GLU A 975 -23.85 25.50 21.11
CA GLU A 975 -23.37 24.82 22.32
C GLU A 975 -22.00 24.14 22.12
N ARG A 976 -21.64 23.85 20.86
CA ARG A 976 -20.37 23.21 20.49
C ARG A 976 -19.32 24.22 20.04
N ILE A 977 -19.59 25.52 20.12
CA ILE A 977 -18.63 26.58 19.81
C ILE A 977 -18.17 27.18 21.14
N LEU A 978 -16.86 27.12 21.41
CA LEU A 978 -16.29 27.71 22.61
C LEU A 978 -16.54 29.23 22.64
N GLU A 979 -17.01 29.74 23.78
CA GLU A 979 -17.36 31.17 23.94
C GLU A 979 -16.14 32.09 23.81
N GLU A 980 -14.96 31.61 24.20
CA GLU A 980 -13.73 32.37 24.09
C GLU A 980 -13.00 32.09 22.77
N VAL A 981 -12.61 33.16 22.09
CA VAL A 981 -11.79 33.10 20.87
C VAL A 981 -10.46 32.41 21.17
N TRP A 982 -10.05 31.42 20.37
CA TRP A 982 -8.79 30.67 20.51
C TRP A 982 -7.61 31.47 19.97
N THR A 983 -6.99 32.27 20.82
CA THR A 983 -5.88 33.14 20.44
C THR A 983 -4.56 32.58 20.93
N MET A 984 -3.57 32.55 20.04
CA MET A 984 -2.19 32.17 20.34
C MET A 984 -1.66 32.94 21.57
N PRO A 985 -1.09 32.28 22.59
CA PRO A 985 -0.51 32.97 23.74
C PRO A 985 0.75 33.72 23.34
N SER A 986 0.99 34.86 23.99
CA SER A 986 2.29 35.52 23.89
C SER A 986 3.38 34.67 24.52
N SER A 987 4.57 34.69 23.93
CA SER A 987 5.74 34.04 24.48
C SER A 987 6.57 35.01 25.34
N ALA A 988 7.47 34.49 26.17
CA ALA A 988 8.32 35.33 26.99
C ALA A 988 9.20 36.20 26.07
N PRO A 989 9.34 37.50 26.37
CA PRO A 989 10.20 38.35 25.57
C PRO A 989 11.63 37.77 25.60
N PRO A 990 12.25 37.56 24.44
CA PRO A 990 13.55 36.93 24.38
C PRO A 990 14.61 37.80 25.08
N SER A 991 15.57 37.15 25.74
CA SER A 991 16.72 37.85 26.31
C SER A 991 17.59 38.40 25.17
N GLY A 992 17.48 39.70 24.90
CA GLY A 992 18.17 40.35 23.79
C GLY A 992 18.24 41.86 23.94
N LYS A 993 19.12 42.52 23.17
CA LYS A 993 19.22 43.99 23.15
C LYS A 993 17.89 44.59 22.68
N GLU A 994 17.43 45.63 23.36
CA GLU A 994 16.33 46.47 22.88
C GLU A 994 16.62 46.98 21.47
N HIS A 995 15.58 47.08 20.62
CA HIS A 995 15.73 47.67 19.28
C HIS A 995 16.34 49.08 19.42
N PRO A 996 17.30 49.46 18.56
CA PRO A 996 17.90 50.78 18.60
C PRO A 996 16.82 51.89 18.50
N SER A 997 17.10 53.04 19.12
CA SER A 997 16.27 54.23 18.98
C SER A 997 16.16 54.60 17.49
N PRO A 998 14.95 54.89 16.97
CA PRO A 998 14.80 55.34 15.59
C PRO A 998 15.62 56.62 15.38
N GLY A 999 16.45 56.71 14.33
CA GLY A 999 17.09 58.00 14.02
C GLY A 999 18.48 58.05 13.40
N SER A 1000 19.03 57.02 12.75
CA SER A 1000 20.28 57.20 11.98
C SER A 1000 20.41 56.42 10.68
N GLY A 1001 19.29 56.02 10.04
CA GLY A 1001 19.31 55.23 8.81
C GLY A 1001 17.96 55.10 8.09
N ARG A 1002 17.93 54.24 7.07
CA ARG A 1002 16.72 53.85 6.33
C ARG A 1002 15.84 52.94 7.19
N ALA A 1003 14.52 53.04 7.07
CA ALA A 1003 13.61 52.13 7.77
C ALA A 1003 13.72 50.73 7.15
N VAL A 1004 13.86 49.70 7.97
CA VAL A 1004 13.88 48.30 7.51
C VAL A 1004 12.48 47.69 7.66
N ILE A 1005 11.86 47.35 6.54
CA ILE A 1005 10.56 46.67 6.51
C ILE A 1005 10.72 45.24 6.02
N GLY A 1006 9.88 44.33 6.49
CA GLY A 1006 9.97 42.96 6.01
C GLY A 1006 8.73 42.11 6.23
N ARG A 1007 8.75 40.94 5.59
CA ARG A 1007 7.82 39.85 5.79
C ARG A 1007 8.39 38.51 5.39
N ILE A 1008 7.86 37.48 6.04
CA ILE A 1008 8.06 36.09 5.68
C ILE A 1008 6.95 35.68 4.71
N LEU A 1009 7.35 35.42 3.46
CA LEU A 1009 6.51 34.82 2.45
C LEU A 1009 6.85 33.34 2.43
N ASP A 1010 6.14 32.60 3.28
CA ASP A 1010 6.34 31.17 3.51
C ASP A 1010 6.05 30.33 2.25
N GLU A 1011 6.15 29.02 2.37
CA GLU A 1011 5.95 28.10 1.25
C GLU A 1011 4.47 27.92 0.86
N ASP A 1012 3.53 28.43 1.66
CA ASP A 1012 2.11 28.32 1.38
C ASP A 1012 1.65 29.50 0.51
N GLU A 1013 1.79 29.33 -0.80
CA GLU A 1013 1.41 30.33 -1.79
C GLU A 1013 -0.07 30.74 -1.73
N GLN A 1014 -0.93 29.97 -1.02
CA GLN A 1014 -2.35 30.31 -0.84
C GLN A 1014 -2.53 31.50 0.10
N ASN A 1015 -1.58 31.73 1.01
CA ASN A 1015 -1.61 32.85 1.97
C ASN A 1015 -0.95 34.12 1.42
N TRP A 1016 -0.40 34.06 0.20
CA TRP A 1016 0.27 35.19 -0.42
C TRP A 1016 -0.75 36.16 -1.02
N PRO A 1017 -0.57 37.48 -0.82
CA PRO A 1017 -1.38 38.47 -1.49
C PRO A 1017 -1.13 38.47 -3.01
N ALA A 1018 -1.96 39.20 -3.75
CA ALA A 1018 -1.74 39.37 -5.19
C ALA A 1018 -0.37 40.04 -5.46
N PRO A 1019 0.33 39.70 -6.57
CA PRO A 1019 1.63 40.29 -6.89
C PRO A 1019 1.63 41.82 -6.86
N GLU A 1020 0.54 42.44 -7.30
CA GLU A 1020 0.34 43.90 -7.29
C GLU A 1020 0.36 44.45 -5.87
N VAL A 1021 -0.32 43.78 -4.94
CA VAL A 1021 -0.30 44.14 -3.50
C VAL A 1021 1.10 43.99 -2.91
N ILE A 1022 1.86 42.97 -3.31
CA ILE A 1022 3.25 42.81 -2.85
C ILE A 1022 4.08 44.00 -3.35
N CYS A 1023 3.96 44.37 -4.61
CA CYS A 1023 4.67 45.52 -5.17
C CYS A 1023 4.30 46.83 -4.47
N ASP A 1024 3.02 47.05 -4.17
CA ASP A 1024 2.53 48.24 -3.47
C ASP A 1024 2.99 48.27 -2.00
N ALA A 1025 2.97 47.11 -1.33
CA ALA A 1025 3.35 46.99 0.08
C ALA A 1025 4.86 47.07 0.34
N TYR A 1026 5.68 46.75 -0.66
CA TYR A 1026 7.14 46.80 -0.57
C TYR A 1026 7.71 47.72 -1.66
N PRO A 1027 7.62 49.05 -1.50
CA PRO A 1027 8.02 49.98 -2.55
C PRO A 1027 9.51 49.86 -2.90
N ALA A 1028 9.82 49.99 -4.20
CA ALA A 1028 11.19 50.14 -4.68
C ALA A 1028 11.69 51.59 -4.44
N ASP A 1029 11.92 51.92 -3.17
CA ASP A 1029 12.31 53.25 -2.68
C ASP A 1029 13.72 53.21 -2.08
N GLU A 1030 14.55 54.21 -2.39
CA GLU A 1030 15.88 54.32 -1.79
C GLU A 1030 15.85 54.77 -0.31
N GLU A 1031 14.72 55.25 0.24
CA GLU A 1031 14.61 55.60 1.67
C GLU A 1031 14.21 54.41 2.58
N ILE A 1032 13.79 53.28 1.99
CA ILE A 1032 13.28 52.11 2.71
C ILE A 1032 14.06 50.86 2.29
N GLU A 1033 14.55 50.11 3.25
CA GLU A 1033 15.12 48.79 3.01
C GLU A 1033 14.05 47.71 3.16
N VAL A 1034 13.95 46.82 2.17
CA VAL A 1034 12.99 45.73 2.14
C VAL A 1034 13.73 44.42 2.38
N LEU A 1035 13.36 43.70 3.43
CA LEU A 1035 13.89 42.39 3.77
C LEU A 1035 12.77 41.34 3.71
N LEU A 1036 12.80 40.47 2.70
CA LEU A 1036 11.83 39.40 2.55
C LEU A 1036 12.46 38.04 2.81
N VAL A 1037 11.72 37.12 3.41
CA VAL A 1037 12.11 35.71 3.51
C VAL A 1037 11.29 34.93 2.50
N SER A 1038 11.91 34.44 1.43
CA SER A 1038 11.23 33.68 0.37
C SER A 1038 12.20 33.00 -0.60
N LYS A 1039 11.65 32.24 -1.56
CA LYS A 1039 12.40 31.68 -2.69
C LYS A 1039 12.40 32.68 -3.85
N VAL A 1040 13.57 33.20 -4.24
CA VAL A 1040 13.73 34.15 -5.36
C VAL A 1040 13.02 33.68 -6.64
N ARG A 1041 13.19 32.40 -7.01
CA ARG A 1041 12.52 31.82 -8.19
C ARG A 1041 11.00 31.85 -8.10
N LEU A 1042 10.45 31.74 -6.90
CA LEU A 1042 9.01 31.78 -6.68
C LEU A 1042 8.46 33.19 -6.85
N LEU A 1043 9.14 34.20 -6.30
CA LEU A 1043 8.83 35.62 -6.54
C LEU A 1043 8.88 35.96 -8.04
N GLN A 1044 9.88 35.44 -8.77
CA GLN A 1044 9.97 35.60 -10.23
C GLN A 1044 8.80 34.93 -10.96
N LYS A 1045 8.48 33.67 -10.62
CA LYS A 1045 7.37 32.92 -11.22
C LYS A 1045 6.03 33.64 -11.04
N ARG A 1046 5.84 34.32 -9.90
CA ARG A 1046 4.63 35.08 -9.55
C ARG A 1046 4.63 36.51 -10.12
N GLY A 1047 5.71 36.94 -10.79
CA GLY A 1047 5.80 38.29 -11.36
C GLY A 1047 6.02 39.40 -10.32
N VAL A 1048 6.38 39.05 -9.08
CA VAL A 1048 6.68 40.01 -8.00
C VAL A 1048 8.00 40.73 -8.26
N ILE A 1049 9.00 39.99 -8.77
CA ILE A 1049 10.29 40.52 -9.17
C ILE A 1049 10.60 40.10 -10.60
N SER A 1050 11.40 40.90 -11.29
CA SER A 1050 11.73 40.61 -12.68
C SER A 1050 12.73 39.45 -12.80
N PRO A 1051 12.80 38.78 -13.97
CA PRO A 1051 13.85 37.80 -14.25
C PRO A 1051 15.27 38.38 -14.14
N GLN A 1052 15.42 39.71 -14.29
CA GLN A 1052 16.70 40.42 -14.24
C GLN A 1052 17.19 40.67 -12.80
N GLY A 1053 16.36 40.46 -11.76
CA GLY A 1053 16.77 40.54 -10.36
C GLY A 1053 15.77 41.26 -9.45
N THR A 1054 16.09 41.37 -8.16
CA THR A 1054 15.34 42.15 -7.17
C THR A 1054 15.63 43.65 -7.31
N PRO A 1055 14.71 44.55 -6.89
CA PRO A 1055 15.02 45.98 -6.72
C PRO A 1055 16.26 46.19 -5.84
N ARG A 1056 16.99 47.30 -6.04
CA ARG A 1056 18.27 47.56 -5.33
C ARG A 1056 18.12 47.66 -3.80
N ASN A 1057 16.95 48.08 -3.33
CA ASN A 1057 16.63 48.20 -1.91
C ASN A 1057 16.00 46.92 -1.32
N TRP A 1058 15.85 45.85 -2.12
CA TRP A 1058 15.30 44.57 -1.68
C TRP A 1058 16.40 43.54 -1.43
N THR A 1059 16.36 42.92 -0.26
CA THR A 1059 17.12 41.73 0.10
C THR A 1059 16.14 40.57 0.31
N VAL A 1060 16.32 39.47 -0.42
CA VAL A 1060 15.52 38.25 -0.26
C VAL A 1060 16.39 37.18 0.39
N LEU A 1061 16.08 36.86 1.64
CA LEU A 1061 16.69 35.81 2.42
C LEU A 1061 16.06 34.44 2.09
N PRO A 1062 16.82 33.34 2.14
CA PRO A 1062 16.30 32.00 1.95
C PRO A 1062 15.26 31.64 3.03
N ALA A 1063 14.29 30.79 2.70
CA ALA A 1063 13.21 30.41 3.62
C ALA A 1063 13.71 29.60 4.83
N GLU A 1064 14.88 28.99 4.73
CA GLU A 1064 15.49 28.11 5.73
C GLU A 1064 16.37 28.87 6.75
N LEU A 1065 15.97 30.09 7.16
CA LEU A 1065 16.72 30.88 8.15
C LEU A 1065 16.91 30.12 9.47
N GLN A 1066 18.09 30.27 10.11
CA GLN A 1066 18.45 29.54 11.33
C GLN A 1066 17.65 29.97 12.56
N THR A 1067 17.19 31.23 12.65
CA THR A 1067 16.18 31.64 13.64
C THR A 1067 15.26 32.75 13.10
N TYR A 1068 13.94 32.55 13.17
CA TYR A 1068 12.92 33.57 12.86
C TYR A 1068 13.08 34.84 13.71
N ASP A 1069 13.58 34.62 14.91
CA ASP A 1069 13.77 35.62 15.95
C ASP A 1069 14.88 36.63 15.62
N GLU A 1070 15.98 36.20 15.02
CA GLU A 1070 17.02 37.11 14.50
C GLU A 1070 16.49 37.92 13.33
N TYR A 1071 15.71 37.29 12.44
CA TYR A 1071 15.09 37.99 11.33
C TYR A 1071 14.13 39.08 11.81
N LEU A 1072 13.19 38.76 12.71
CA LEU A 1072 12.27 39.76 13.26
C LEU A 1072 13.04 40.86 14.02
N GLY A 1073 14.12 40.51 14.72
CA GLY A 1073 14.98 41.48 15.39
C GLY A 1073 15.71 42.45 14.45
N SER A 1074 15.81 42.13 13.15
CA SER A 1074 16.40 43.02 12.14
C SER A 1074 15.42 44.03 11.53
N LEU A 1075 14.11 43.90 11.81
CA LEU A 1075 13.07 44.76 11.25
C LEU A 1075 12.74 45.94 12.16
N ASP A 1076 12.43 47.08 11.56
CA ASP A 1076 11.75 48.19 12.23
C ASP A 1076 10.23 48.05 12.14
N PHE A 1077 9.76 47.60 10.96
CA PHE A 1077 8.35 47.34 10.68
C PHE A 1077 8.14 45.94 10.09
N LEU A 1078 7.13 45.24 10.60
CA LEU A 1078 6.56 44.08 9.95
C LEU A 1078 5.36 44.55 9.13
N VAL A 1079 5.41 44.38 7.81
CA VAL A 1079 4.31 44.74 6.91
C VAL A 1079 3.60 43.44 6.52
N HIS A 1080 2.36 43.22 6.92
CA HIS A 1080 1.69 41.92 6.70
C HIS A 1080 0.31 42.05 6.05
N TYR A 1081 0.15 41.40 4.89
CA TYR A 1081 -1.07 41.41 4.06
C TYR A 1081 -1.37 39.99 3.54
N GLY A 1082 -2.35 39.28 4.11
CA GLY A 1082 -2.73 37.93 3.66
C GLY A 1082 -3.27 37.89 2.22
N ALA A 1083 -3.72 36.71 1.76
CA ALA A 1083 -4.46 36.61 0.52
C ALA A 1083 -5.80 37.38 0.60
N GLU A 1084 -6.27 37.93 -0.52
CA GLU A 1084 -7.54 38.66 -0.60
C GLU A 1084 -8.74 37.73 -0.85
N PRO A 1085 -9.93 37.99 -0.28
CA PRO A 1085 -10.20 38.94 0.80
C PRO A 1085 -9.41 38.63 2.08
N TRP A 1086 -8.96 39.71 2.71
CA TRP A 1086 -8.13 39.72 3.91
C TRP A 1086 -8.82 38.95 5.04
N ASP A 1087 -8.33 37.75 5.36
CA ASP A 1087 -8.81 36.93 6.46
C ASP A 1087 -8.39 37.59 7.80
N PRO A 1088 -9.33 37.98 8.66
CA PRO A 1088 -9.03 38.55 9.97
C PRO A 1088 -8.74 37.43 10.99
N HIS A 1089 -7.72 36.60 10.75
CA HIS A 1089 -7.27 35.57 11.69
C HIS A 1089 -6.03 36.01 12.48
N THR A 1090 -5.68 35.22 13.50
CA THR A 1090 -4.45 35.47 14.28
C THR A 1090 -3.25 34.89 13.55
N GLU A 1091 -2.22 35.72 13.35
CA GLU A 1091 -1.02 35.42 12.59
C GLU A 1091 0.20 35.40 13.52
N GLY A 1092 0.83 34.23 13.67
CA GLY A 1092 1.92 34.05 14.64
C GLY A 1092 3.12 34.95 14.40
N THR A 1093 3.41 35.29 13.13
CA THR A 1093 4.49 36.24 12.79
C THR A 1093 4.24 37.63 13.35
N VAL A 1094 2.97 38.09 13.33
CA VAL A 1094 2.58 39.42 13.83
C VAL A 1094 2.68 39.48 15.35
N VAL A 1095 2.21 38.45 16.04
CA VAL A 1095 2.33 38.33 17.50
C VAL A 1095 3.81 38.34 17.92
N ARG A 1096 4.64 37.50 17.27
CA ARG A 1096 6.06 37.41 17.60
C ARG A 1096 6.84 38.71 17.30
N ALA A 1097 6.46 39.43 16.25
CA ALA A 1097 7.02 40.74 15.94
C ALA A 1097 6.68 41.79 17.02
N MET A 1098 5.44 41.84 17.49
CA MET A 1098 5.02 42.73 18.58
C MET A 1098 5.79 42.45 19.90
N GLU A 1099 6.01 41.18 20.24
CA GLU A 1099 6.81 40.78 21.41
C GLU A 1099 8.24 41.33 21.35
N ARG A 1100 8.85 41.23 20.16
CA ARG A 1100 10.18 41.79 19.88
C ARG A 1100 10.19 43.32 19.94
N GLY A 1101 9.05 43.98 19.77
CA GLY A 1101 8.94 45.43 19.70
C GLY A 1101 9.12 45.96 18.28
N VAL A 1102 8.82 45.14 17.28
CA VAL A 1102 8.69 45.55 15.88
C VAL A 1102 7.31 46.17 15.68
N VAL A 1103 7.21 47.27 14.94
CA VAL A 1103 5.92 47.91 14.66
C VAL A 1103 5.20 47.17 13.54
N CYS A 1104 4.02 46.63 13.81
CA CYS A 1104 3.24 45.89 12.81
C CYS A 1104 2.31 46.83 12.04
N LEU A 1105 2.41 46.82 10.71
CA LEU A 1105 1.54 47.53 9.77
C LEU A 1105 0.71 46.51 8.97
N LEU A 1106 -0.61 46.57 9.15
CA LEU A 1106 -1.55 45.54 8.70
C LEU A 1106 -2.66 46.13 7.81
N HIS A 1107 -3.41 45.28 7.12
CA HIS A 1107 -4.64 45.71 6.44
C HIS A 1107 -5.73 46.09 7.47
N PRO A 1108 -6.56 47.13 7.23
CA PRO A 1108 -7.65 47.54 8.14
C PRO A 1108 -8.63 46.43 8.55
N ALA A 1109 -8.79 45.40 7.72
CA ALA A 1109 -9.60 44.22 8.03
C ALA A 1109 -9.13 43.46 9.27
N LEU A 1110 -7.84 43.54 9.63
CA LEU A 1110 -7.26 42.87 10.81
C LEU A 1110 -7.44 43.68 12.10
N LYS A 1111 -8.06 44.87 12.04
CA LYS A 1111 -8.31 45.71 13.22
C LYS A 1111 -9.11 45.03 14.34
N PRO A 1112 -10.14 44.20 14.05
CA PRO A 1112 -10.82 43.42 15.09
C PRO A 1112 -9.92 42.43 15.83
N VAL A 1113 -8.80 42.00 15.23
CA VAL A 1113 -7.89 41.00 15.82
C VAL A 1113 -6.81 41.65 16.69
N TYR A 1114 -6.24 42.77 16.25
CA TYR A 1114 -5.06 43.41 16.87
C TYR A 1114 -5.34 44.76 17.53
N GLY A 1115 -6.55 45.33 17.41
CA GLY A 1115 -6.96 46.55 18.10
C GLY A 1115 -5.96 47.70 17.94
N ALA A 1116 -5.58 48.34 19.04
CA ALA A 1116 -4.57 49.41 19.06
C ALA A 1116 -3.11 48.89 19.01
N GLY A 1117 -2.89 47.57 19.05
CA GLY A 1117 -1.55 46.98 19.06
C GLY A 1117 -0.80 47.10 17.72
N ALA A 1118 -1.52 47.34 16.62
CA ALA A 1118 -0.96 47.50 15.27
C ALA A 1118 -1.40 48.82 14.62
N LEU A 1119 -0.67 49.20 13.56
CA LEU A 1119 -1.06 50.25 12.62
C LEU A 1119 -1.80 49.63 11.42
N TYR A 1120 -2.66 50.41 10.78
CA TYR A 1120 -3.47 49.95 9.65
C TYR A 1120 -3.37 50.89 8.46
N ALA A 1121 -3.16 50.34 7.27
CA ALA A 1121 -3.08 51.08 6.01
C ALA A 1121 -3.56 50.21 4.83
N ALA A 1122 -4.16 50.80 3.81
CA ALA A 1122 -4.33 50.11 2.52
C ALA A 1122 -2.96 49.94 1.82
N PRO A 1123 -2.78 48.98 0.89
CA PRO A 1123 -1.50 48.75 0.22
C PRO A 1123 -0.86 50.01 -0.37
N GLY A 1124 -1.65 50.90 -0.98
CA GLY A 1124 -1.15 52.18 -1.54
C GLY A 1124 -0.77 53.25 -0.51
N GLU A 1125 -1.14 53.10 0.77
CA GLU A 1125 -0.92 54.09 1.85
C GLU A 1125 0.27 53.73 2.76
N ILE A 1126 0.92 52.58 2.50
CA ILE A 1126 1.98 52.03 3.34
C ILE A 1126 3.17 52.99 3.42
N ARG A 1127 3.60 53.51 2.27
CA ARG A 1127 4.72 54.46 2.18
C ARG A 1127 4.53 55.66 3.11
N ASP A 1128 3.39 56.34 2.99
CA ASP A 1128 3.11 57.56 3.74
C ASP A 1128 2.99 57.27 5.24
N THR A 1129 2.41 56.13 5.59
CA THR A 1129 2.28 55.68 6.98
C THR A 1129 3.64 55.36 7.60
N LEU A 1130 4.50 54.62 6.88
CA LEU A 1130 5.85 54.28 7.32
C LEU A 1130 6.69 55.54 7.54
N GLN A 1131 6.72 56.45 6.56
CA GLN A 1131 7.50 57.69 6.66
C GLN A 1131 7.02 58.57 7.82
N ARG A 1132 5.70 58.68 8.02
CA ARG A 1132 5.12 59.45 9.12
C ARG A 1132 5.55 58.92 10.48
N VAL A 1133 5.52 57.60 10.67
CA VAL A 1133 5.87 56.98 11.96
C VAL A 1133 7.39 56.91 12.17
N TRP A 1134 8.17 56.65 11.11
CA TRP A 1134 9.63 56.57 11.21
C TRP A 1134 10.29 57.92 11.52
N ARG A 1135 9.72 59.03 11.02
CA ARG A 1135 10.22 60.39 11.28
C ARG A 1135 9.88 60.91 12.67
N ASP A 1136 9.05 60.20 13.43
CA ASP A 1136 8.64 60.54 14.79
C ASP A 1136 9.03 59.40 15.76
N PRO A 1137 10.24 59.45 16.34
CA PRO A 1137 10.71 58.44 17.27
C PRO A 1137 9.81 58.24 18.50
N GLU A 1138 9.10 59.28 18.95
CA GLU A 1138 8.15 59.17 20.06
C GLU A 1138 6.91 58.38 19.64
N ALA A 1139 6.34 58.68 18.46
CA ALA A 1139 5.21 57.92 17.93
C ALA A 1139 5.58 56.44 17.69
N MET A 1140 6.79 56.16 17.17
CA MET A 1140 7.25 54.80 16.96
C MET A 1140 7.42 54.05 18.30
N ASN A 1141 8.06 54.67 19.29
CA ASN A 1141 8.23 54.05 20.60
C ASN A 1141 6.89 53.85 21.32
N HIS A 1142 5.97 54.80 21.20
CA HIS A 1142 4.61 54.69 21.72
C HIS A 1142 3.89 53.48 21.11
N GLN A 1143 3.95 53.31 19.79
CA GLN A 1143 3.33 52.15 19.13
C GLN A 1143 3.96 50.82 19.56
N ARG A 1144 5.29 50.78 19.77
CA ARG A 1144 5.99 49.58 20.29
C ARG A 1144 5.47 49.18 21.69
N VAL A 1145 5.31 50.15 22.58
CA VAL A 1145 4.76 49.92 23.93
C VAL A 1145 3.32 49.46 23.84
N GLN A 1146 2.48 50.14 23.04
CA GLN A 1146 1.08 49.75 22.84
C GLN A 1146 0.93 48.32 22.31
N GLY A 1147 1.79 47.89 21.38
CA GLY A 1147 1.81 46.51 20.88
C GLY A 1147 2.08 45.48 21.99
N ARG A 1148 3.08 45.72 22.84
CA ARG A 1148 3.42 44.83 23.96
C ARG A 1148 2.34 44.81 25.06
N GLU A 1149 1.78 45.97 25.39
CA GLU A 1149 0.67 46.08 26.35
C GLU A 1149 -0.58 45.37 25.82
N PHE A 1150 -0.88 45.51 24.52
CA PHE A 1150 -1.97 44.79 23.88
C PHE A 1150 -1.82 43.28 24.04
N LEU A 1151 -0.62 42.73 23.79
CA LEU A 1151 -0.35 41.31 23.98
C LEU A 1151 -0.48 40.88 25.45
N ALA A 1152 0.05 41.66 26.39
CA ALA A 1152 -0.07 41.35 27.82
C ALA A 1152 -1.53 41.29 28.30
N MET A 1153 -2.41 42.11 27.73
CA MET A 1153 -3.84 42.15 28.09
C MET A 1153 -4.69 41.08 27.39
N HIS A 1154 -4.39 40.75 26.12
CA HIS A 1154 -5.27 39.95 25.27
C HIS A 1154 -4.69 38.60 24.84
N ARG A 1155 -3.43 38.32 25.18
CA ARG A 1155 -2.67 37.11 24.79
C ARG A 1155 -1.88 36.57 25.98
N ASP A 1156 -2.44 36.68 27.18
CA ASP A 1156 -1.82 36.15 28.39
C ASP A 1156 -1.72 34.62 28.34
N ARG A 1157 -0.60 34.08 28.83
CA ARG A 1157 -0.34 32.64 28.87
C ARG A 1157 -1.27 31.92 29.83
N GLY A 1158 -1.57 32.54 30.97
CA GLY A 1158 -2.48 31.98 31.97
C GLY A 1158 -3.90 31.84 31.42
N GLN A 1159 -4.38 32.86 30.71
CA GLN A 1159 -5.67 32.81 30.00
C GLN A 1159 -5.72 31.67 28.95
N TYR A 1160 -4.66 31.48 28.18
CA TYR A 1160 -4.59 30.35 27.24
C TYR A 1160 -4.63 28.99 27.93
N VAL A 1161 -3.87 28.81 29.02
CA VAL A 1161 -3.86 27.57 29.80
C VAL A 1161 -5.23 27.30 30.42
N GLU A 1162 -5.96 28.34 30.85
CA GLU A 1162 -7.31 28.16 31.38
C GLU A 1162 -8.30 27.74 30.28
N ARG A 1163 -8.18 28.26 29.05
CA ARG A 1163 -8.96 27.75 27.89
C ARG A 1163 -8.72 26.27 27.63
N LEU A 1164 -7.46 25.80 27.69
CA LEU A 1164 -7.15 24.37 27.58
C LEU A 1164 -7.83 23.55 28.69
N ARG A 1165 -7.90 24.08 29.91
CA ARG A 1165 -8.55 23.39 31.05
C ARG A 1165 -10.07 23.39 30.93
N THR A 1166 -10.67 24.47 30.43
CA THR A 1166 -12.11 24.56 30.19
C THR A 1166 -12.55 23.56 29.11
N ALA A 1167 -11.82 23.51 27.99
CA ALA A 1167 -12.07 22.55 26.92
C ALA A 1167 -11.89 21.07 27.37
N ARG A 1168 -11.16 20.81 28.47
CA ARG A 1168 -11.04 19.47 29.07
C ARG A 1168 -12.26 19.04 29.91
N ARG A 1169 -13.09 19.98 30.39
CA ARG A 1169 -14.09 19.71 31.44
C ARG A 1169 -15.49 19.35 30.92
N SER A 1170 -15.80 19.52 29.64
CA SER A 1170 -17.17 19.58 29.14
C SER A 1170 -18.00 18.28 29.22
N ASP A 1171 -17.40 17.10 29.48
CA ASP A 1171 -18.17 15.83 29.59
C ASP A 1171 -18.06 15.10 30.94
N SER A 1172 -17.26 15.59 31.90
CA SER A 1172 -17.00 14.84 33.15
C SER A 1172 -18.09 14.95 34.23
N GLU A 1173 -18.99 15.94 34.15
CA GLU A 1173 -20.03 16.16 35.18
C GLU A 1173 -21.37 15.45 34.90
N SER A 1174 -21.59 14.90 33.69
CA SER A 1174 -22.84 14.21 33.37
C SER A 1174 -22.87 12.72 33.75
N ASP A 1175 -21.71 12.10 34.04
CA ASP A 1175 -21.57 10.65 34.20
C ASP A 1175 -21.25 10.19 35.65
N GLY A 1176 -21.36 11.11 36.62
CA GLY A 1176 -21.07 10.90 38.05
C GLY A 1176 -21.97 9.90 38.81
N GLN A 1177 -22.80 9.11 38.13
CA GLN A 1177 -23.67 8.13 38.78
C GLN A 1177 -23.51 6.66 38.34
N VAL A 1178 -22.62 6.30 37.40
CA VAL A 1178 -22.56 4.89 36.91
C VAL A 1178 -21.19 4.19 37.04
N ARG A 1179 -20.07 4.88 37.32
CA ARG A 1179 -18.77 4.21 37.52
C ARG A 1179 -18.58 3.69 38.95
N GLY A 1180 -19.38 2.70 39.31
CA GLY A 1180 -19.19 1.86 40.49
C GLY A 1180 -19.52 0.41 40.16
N ARG A 1181 -18.47 -0.40 39.93
CA ARG A 1181 -18.41 -1.86 39.70
C ARG A 1181 -18.07 -2.26 38.27
N HIS A 1182 -16.78 -2.50 38.02
CA HIS A 1182 -16.28 -3.81 37.61
C HIS A 1182 -14.76 -3.80 37.78
N GLY A 1183 -14.28 -4.58 38.76
CA GLY A 1183 -12.89 -5.02 38.86
C GLY A 1183 -12.72 -6.39 38.23
#